data_AF-A0A7Y9MJA6-F1
#
_entry.id   AF-A0A7Y9MJA6-F1
#
_cell.length_a   1.000
_cell.length_b   1.000
_cell.length_c   1.000
_cell.angle_alpha   90.00
_cell.angle_beta   90.00
_cell.angle_gamma   90.00
#
_symmetry.space_group_name_H-M   'P 1'
#
loop_
_entity.id
_entity.type
_entity.pdbx_description
1 polymer ?
#
loop_
_entity_poly.entity_id
_entity_poly.type
_entity_poly.pdbx_seq_one_letter_code
_entity_poly.pdbx_strand_id
1 'polypeptide(L)'
;MNTTPFTPTDSAWGPDERQRLLECATEPLATPGRIQSFGTLLAVDAQTDAVVVTSEDAVDALGLTIDEIGDDRLRDAYARGAALDPIRVSFNGVDHDAIVHRGADPVIIELERTTPDLEYMRTGVVTAIQRLAGIADATELRRRAAAEIKAITGFDRVMCYDFFDDGHGEIVADEREPDMEPYLGLHFPASDIPPQARALYLRKRSRAIVDTRDDGKALVTLLPELGPLDLSTTELRAVSPHHLQFMRNMGQAATVSFALVADDRLVGMFTCAHRTVRRVPVLLRRSLEVLASQVTMQLTAARQIDELRRQLTARERRSTVVAPLYGALDVHAALLDGPRTVLDAVPADGAYLRLGGVARTIGEVPEPELLGAVIDDLGTAPFSSEALPIERPELAVEIPGVAGILSVPLGEPGDCLVFVRGEVTREVDWLGDQTADNRDHPLSPRRSFSAWKESVTGRSLPWGDLVKDAEDLALDIRAAIERRNEAELAELAFHDPLTGLQNRRFLDDRLEELLRETESGVAMIFVDLDDFKVVNDTHGHEVGDAVLVAVGKRLTHSARAEDVIVRFGGDEFILICQDVSEADAHTIAERALLALTEPVVVEDLSIRITASAGVVAAAERPTSSELLEAADAAMYRAKRAGRGRVSR
;
A
#
# COMPACT_ATOMS: atom_id res chain seq x y z
N MET A 1 -6.51 1.49 29.11
CA MET A 1 -6.44 0.76 27.83
C MET A 1 -5.03 0.92 27.32
N ASN A 2 -4.29 -0.18 27.22
CA ASN A 2 -2.87 -0.21 26.86
C ASN A 2 -2.69 0.21 25.39
N THR A 3 -2.34 1.48 25.17
CA THR A 3 -1.71 1.94 23.93
C THR A 3 -0.22 1.64 24.05
N THR A 4 0.26 0.66 23.31
CA THR A 4 1.70 0.45 23.14
C THR A 4 2.30 1.72 22.51
N PRO A 5 3.28 2.39 23.13
CA PRO A 5 3.99 3.47 22.47
C PRO A 5 4.78 2.88 21.29
N PHE A 6 4.85 3.67 20.22
CA PHE A 6 5.71 3.46 19.06
C PHE A 6 7.06 2.83 19.44
N THR A 7 7.26 1.56 19.11
CA THR A 7 8.56 0.88 19.08
C THR A 7 8.94 0.73 17.60
N PRO A 8 9.80 1.60 17.05
CA PRO A 8 10.38 1.34 15.75
C PRO A 8 11.22 0.06 15.83
N THR A 9 11.39 -0.62 14.71
CA THR A 9 12.27 -1.78 14.62
C THR A 9 13.68 -1.35 15.03
N ASP A 10 14.29 -2.07 15.97
CA ASP A 10 15.61 -1.80 16.59
C ASP A 10 16.76 -1.58 15.57
N SER A 11 16.53 -1.89 14.28
CA SER A 11 17.47 -1.74 13.15
C SER A 11 17.45 -0.37 12.47
N ALA A 12 16.48 0.51 12.74
CA ALA A 12 16.33 1.77 12.00
C ALA A 12 17.30 2.88 12.45
N TRP A 13 17.80 2.80 13.69
CA TRP A 13 18.64 3.85 14.28
C TRP A 13 20.09 3.41 14.39
N GLY A 14 21.01 4.31 14.06
CA GLY A 14 22.42 4.15 14.41
C GLY A 14 22.63 4.07 15.93
N PRO A 15 23.74 3.47 16.41
CA PRO A 15 23.98 3.23 17.83
C PRO A 15 23.93 4.50 18.68
N ASP A 16 24.49 5.61 18.19
CA ASP A 16 24.53 6.89 18.90
C ASP A 16 23.13 7.51 19.03
N GLU A 17 22.30 7.39 18.00
CA GLU A 17 20.93 7.91 18.01
C GLU A 17 20.04 7.12 18.97
N ARG A 18 20.21 5.79 18.98
CA ARG A 18 19.53 4.91 19.92
C ARG A 18 19.87 5.26 21.37
N GLN A 19 21.15 5.51 21.68
CA GLN A 19 21.56 5.90 23.03
C GLN A 19 20.92 7.23 23.45
N ARG A 20 20.92 8.24 22.57
CA ARG A 20 20.28 9.54 22.85
C ARG A 20 18.80 9.37 23.19
N LEU A 21 18.08 8.55 22.43
CA LEU A 21 16.66 8.30 22.65
C LEU A 21 16.37 7.62 23.99
N LEU A 22 17.19 6.65 24.39
CA LEU A 22 17.07 5.97 25.68
C LEU A 22 17.24 6.93 26.86
N GLU A 23 18.20 7.85 26.76
CA GLU A 23 18.46 8.82 27.83
C GLU A 23 17.41 9.92 27.87
N CYS A 24 17.02 10.47 26.71
CA CYS A 24 15.91 11.40 26.63
C CYS A 24 14.63 10.81 27.25
N ALA A 25 14.39 9.51 27.14
CA ALA A 25 13.22 8.85 27.71
C ALA A 25 13.18 8.81 29.25
N THR A 26 14.30 9.14 29.93
CA THR A 26 14.36 9.16 31.40
C THR A 26 13.87 10.47 32.01
N GLU A 27 13.79 11.56 31.23
CA GLU A 27 13.40 12.88 31.72
C GLU A 27 11.86 12.96 31.94
N PRO A 28 11.37 13.34 33.13
CA PRO A 28 9.94 13.40 33.43
C PRO A 28 9.27 14.65 32.83
N LEU A 29 9.08 14.68 31.51
CA LEU A 29 8.55 15.86 30.80
C LEU A 29 7.11 16.23 31.19
N ALA A 30 6.30 15.27 31.63
CA ALA A 30 4.90 15.49 32.03
C ALA A 30 4.77 16.08 33.44
N THR A 31 5.74 15.81 34.32
CA THR A 31 5.67 16.14 35.76
C THR A 31 6.89 16.97 36.22
N PRO A 32 7.22 18.10 35.56
CA PRO A 32 8.45 18.84 35.85
C PRO A 32 8.49 19.54 37.22
N GLY A 33 7.38 19.53 37.98
CA GLY A 33 7.26 20.21 39.28
C GLY A 33 7.30 21.74 39.21
N ARG A 34 7.28 22.30 37.98
CA ARG A 34 7.36 23.74 37.71
C ARG A 34 6.46 24.12 36.54
N ILE A 35 6.10 25.41 36.50
CA ILE A 35 5.42 26.04 35.36
C ILE A 35 6.28 27.18 34.80
N GLN A 36 6.01 27.63 33.57
CA GLN A 36 6.56 28.84 32.99
C GLN A 36 5.98 30.08 33.68
N SER A 37 6.78 31.14 33.78
CA SER A 37 6.49 32.31 34.61
C SER A 37 5.42 33.24 34.05
N PHE A 38 4.98 33.04 32.80
CA PHE A 38 3.97 33.90 32.15
C PHE A 38 2.53 33.64 32.59
N GLY A 39 2.30 32.70 33.51
CA GLY A 39 1.00 32.46 34.14
C GLY A 39 1.13 31.99 35.59
N THR A 40 0.00 31.61 36.16
CA THR A 40 -0.17 31.14 37.53
C THR A 40 -0.99 29.86 37.52
N LEU A 41 -0.72 28.92 38.41
CA LEU A 41 -1.44 27.64 38.51
C LEU A 41 -2.04 27.48 39.90
N LEU A 42 -3.31 27.05 39.95
CA LEU A 42 -4.00 26.58 41.14
C LEU A 42 -4.46 25.14 40.88
N ALA A 43 -4.32 24.23 41.83
CA ALA A 43 -4.95 22.92 41.77
C ALA A 43 -5.85 22.72 42.98
N VAL A 44 -7.10 22.38 42.71
CA VAL A 44 -8.20 22.34 43.67
C VAL A 44 -8.57 20.88 43.92
N ASP A 45 -8.58 20.48 45.18
CA ASP A 45 -9.09 19.17 45.58
C ASP A 45 -10.61 19.14 45.38
N ALA A 46 -11.09 18.21 44.55
CA ALA A 46 -12.49 18.17 44.13
C ALA A 46 -13.46 17.75 45.25
N GLN A 47 -12.96 17.26 46.39
CA GLN A 47 -13.80 16.82 47.52
C GLN A 47 -14.02 17.95 48.52
N THR A 48 -12.98 18.77 48.73
CA THR A 48 -12.95 19.84 49.72
C THR A 48 -13.11 21.23 49.12
N ASP A 49 -13.02 21.35 47.80
CA ASP A 49 -12.94 22.60 47.04
C ASP A 49 -11.78 23.53 47.47
N ALA A 50 -10.82 22.98 48.23
CA ALA A 50 -9.65 23.68 48.72
C ALA A 50 -8.52 23.65 47.70
N VAL A 51 -7.80 24.76 47.56
CA VAL A 51 -6.58 24.83 46.76
C VAL A 51 -5.47 24.07 47.50
N VAL A 52 -5.03 22.95 46.91
CA VAL A 52 -4.03 22.04 47.49
C VAL A 52 -2.67 22.14 46.82
N VAL A 53 -2.60 22.66 45.59
CA VAL A 53 -1.34 23.00 44.90
C VAL A 53 -1.44 24.39 44.31
N THR A 54 -0.35 25.16 44.37
CA THR A 54 -0.23 26.47 43.71
C THR A 54 1.13 26.60 43.05
N SER A 55 1.28 27.52 42.09
CA SER A 55 2.60 28.05 41.77
C SER A 55 3.06 29.02 42.86
N GLU A 56 4.38 29.20 43.02
CA GLU A 56 4.98 29.99 44.10
C GLU A 56 4.49 31.45 44.21
N ASP A 57 3.95 32.02 43.13
CA ASP A 57 3.38 33.37 43.07
C ASP A 57 1.93 33.47 43.56
N ALA A 58 1.31 32.33 43.91
CA ALA A 58 -0.07 32.24 44.40
C ALA A 58 -0.18 31.45 45.71
N VAL A 59 0.91 31.36 46.48
CA VAL A 59 0.94 30.64 47.77
C VAL A 59 -0.12 31.16 48.76
N ASP A 60 -0.48 32.44 48.68
CA ASP A 60 -1.53 33.02 49.53
C ASP A 60 -2.92 32.40 49.31
N ALA A 61 -3.15 31.74 48.16
CA ALA A 61 -4.39 31.03 47.87
C ALA A 61 -4.40 29.60 48.44
N LEU A 62 -3.24 29.08 48.87
CA LEU A 62 -3.09 27.70 49.31
C LEU A 62 -3.88 27.44 50.61
N GLY A 63 -4.72 26.41 50.60
CA GLY A 63 -5.61 26.05 51.71
C GLY A 63 -6.93 26.83 51.74
N LEU A 64 -7.10 27.86 50.92
CA LEU A 64 -8.39 28.53 50.74
C LEU A 64 -9.29 27.70 49.83
N THR A 65 -10.59 27.72 50.10
CA THR A 65 -11.60 27.23 49.16
C THR A 65 -11.75 28.18 47.98
N ILE A 66 -12.20 27.67 46.83
CA ILE A 66 -12.49 28.51 45.65
C ILE A 66 -13.44 29.68 46.00
N ASP A 67 -14.36 29.47 46.94
CA ASP A 67 -15.29 30.51 47.39
C ASP A 67 -14.60 31.62 48.19
N GLU A 68 -13.59 31.27 48.98
CA GLU A 68 -12.80 32.20 49.81
C GLU A 68 -11.81 33.05 49.00
N ILE A 69 -11.43 32.64 47.79
CA ILE A 69 -10.59 33.44 46.88
C ILE A 69 -11.31 34.74 46.47
N GLY A 70 -12.65 34.76 46.46
CA GLY A 70 -13.43 35.99 46.33
C GLY A 70 -13.69 36.50 44.90
N ASP A 71 -13.57 35.65 43.87
CA ASP A 71 -14.01 35.97 42.50
C ASP A 71 -15.13 35.03 42.04
N ASP A 72 -16.33 35.59 41.85
CA ASP A 72 -17.52 34.83 41.42
C ASP A 72 -17.34 34.20 40.02
N ARG A 73 -16.55 34.81 39.14
CA ARG A 73 -16.25 34.28 37.80
C ARG A 73 -15.26 33.12 37.87
N LEU A 74 -14.30 33.16 38.79
CA LEU A 74 -13.40 32.04 39.05
C LEU A 74 -14.14 30.86 39.67
N ARG A 75 -15.07 31.12 40.61
CA ARG A 75 -16.01 30.11 41.11
C ARG A 75 -16.84 29.52 39.99
N ASP A 76 -17.40 30.36 39.13
CA ASP A 76 -18.16 29.93 37.96
C ASP A 76 -17.31 29.15 36.97
N ALA A 77 -16.05 29.55 36.76
CA ALA A 77 -15.11 28.85 35.92
C ALA A 77 -14.76 27.48 36.50
N TYR A 78 -14.49 27.39 37.79
CA TYR A 78 -14.28 26.12 38.46
C TYR A 78 -15.52 25.23 38.32
N ALA A 79 -16.73 25.75 38.59
CA ALA A 79 -18.00 25.02 38.58
C ALA A 79 -18.50 24.61 37.17
N ARG A 80 -18.25 25.42 36.14
CA ARG A 80 -18.83 25.29 34.78
C ARG A 80 -17.78 25.09 33.67
N GLY A 81 -16.48 25.11 34.01
CA GLY A 81 -15.36 25.51 33.16
C GLY A 81 -15.18 24.86 31.80
N ALA A 82 -15.58 23.60 31.62
CA ALA A 82 -15.33 22.91 30.35
C ALA A 82 -16.11 23.49 29.16
N ALA A 83 -17.27 24.13 29.39
CA ALA A 83 -18.12 24.64 28.32
C ALA A 83 -17.77 26.07 27.85
N LEU A 84 -17.00 26.83 28.65
CA LEU A 84 -16.76 28.26 28.43
C LEU A 84 -15.26 28.64 28.45
N ASP A 85 -14.37 27.66 28.45
CA ASP A 85 -12.91 27.83 28.54
C ASP A 85 -12.29 28.44 27.25
N PRO A 86 -11.43 29.47 27.36
CA PRO A 86 -11.03 30.18 28.58
C PRO A 86 -12.09 31.18 29.05
N ILE A 87 -12.18 31.35 30.37
CA ILE A 87 -13.10 32.26 31.03
C ILE A 87 -12.34 33.47 31.59
N ARG A 88 -12.85 34.67 31.34
CA ARG A 88 -12.26 35.89 31.90
C ARG A 88 -12.57 35.96 33.41
N VAL A 89 -11.53 35.97 34.23
CA VAL A 89 -11.62 36.07 35.71
C VAL A 89 -10.71 37.18 36.22
N SER A 90 -10.97 37.71 37.42
CA SER A 90 -10.02 38.57 38.13
C SER A 90 -9.36 37.77 39.25
N PHE A 91 -8.03 37.78 39.29
CA PHE A 91 -7.25 37.14 40.35
C PHE A 91 -6.20 38.13 40.83
N ASN A 92 -6.15 38.38 42.14
CA ASN A 92 -5.31 39.42 42.75
C ASN A 92 -5.46 40.81 42.10
N GLY A 93 -6.67 41.16 41.69
CA GLY A 93 -7.00 42.45 41.07
C GLY A 93 -6.52 42.62 39.62
N VAL A 94 -6.11 41.53 38.96
CA VAL A 94 -5.67 41.51 37.56
C VAL A 94 -6.55 40.56 36.75
N ASP A 95 -6.93 40.97 35.55
CA ASP A 95 -7.72 40.15 34.63
C ASP A 95 -6.87 39.05 33.99
N HIS A 96 -7.35 37.81 34.10
CA HIS A 96 -6.76 36.59 33.55
C HIS A 96 -7.76 35.85 32.66
N ASP A 97 -7.23 35.11 31.69
CA ASP A 97 -7.90 34.02 31.02
C ASP A 97 -7.67 32.75 31.86
N ALA A 98 -8.74 32.24 32.47
CA ALA A 98 -8.73 31.01 33.26
C ALA A 98 -9.01 29.80 32.37
N ILE A 99 -8.12 28.80 32.45
CA ILE A 99 -8.20 27.52 31.73
C ILE A 99 -8.36 26.41 32.76
N VAL A 100 -9.44 25.63 32.66
CA VAL A 100 -9.83 24.66 33.70
C VAL A 100 -9.74 23.22 33.18
N HIS A 101 -8.93 22.39 33.83
CA HIS A 101 -8.68 20.99 33.49
C HIS A 101 -9.42 20.06 34.47
N ARG A 102 -10.70 19.81 34.23
CA ARG A 102 -11.55 18.95 35.10
C ARG A 102 -11.23 17.46 35.05
N GLY A 103 -10.48 17.00 34.04
CA GLY A 103 -10.06 15.60 33.95
C GLY A 103 -8.82 15.26 34.79
N ALA A 104 -8.21 16.25 35.43
CA ALA A 104 -7.08 16.08 36.35
C ALA A 104 -7.58 15.95 37.79
N ASP A 105 -6.82 15.21 38.60
CA ASP A 105 -7.03 15.10 40.04
C ASP A 105 -5.71 15.44 40.76
N PRO A 106 -5.62 16.55 41.51
CA PRO A 106 -6.65 17.60 41.71
C PRO A 106 -6.98 18.38 40.43
N VAL A 107 -8.12 19.09 40.43
CA VAL A 107 -8.58 19.91 39.29
C VAL A 107 -7.63 21.08 39.09
N ILE A 108 -7.01 21.18 37.91
CA ILE A 108 -6.04 22.24 37.61
C ILE A 108 -6.73 23.46 36.99
N ILE A 109 -6.41 24.65 37.47
CA ILE A 109 -6.80 25.95 36.92
C ILE A 109 -5.54 26.72 36.57
N GLU A 110 -5.37 27.08 35.31
CA GLU A 110 -4.29 27.94 34.83
C GLU A 110 -4.82 29.35 34.60
N LEU A 111 -4.08 30.35 35.07
CA LEU A 111 -4.41 31.75 34.93
C LEU A 111 -3.36 32.42 34.06
N GLU A 112 -3.79 32.88 32.90
CA GLU A 112 -2.96 33.59 31.94
C GLU A 112 -3.35 35.06 31.89
N ARG A 113 -2.42 35.99 32.17
CA ARG A 113 -2.76 37.42 32.12
C ARG A 113 -3.29 37.82 30.75
N THR A 114 -4.34 38.61 30.74
CA THR A 114 -5.01 39.02 29.50
C THR A 114 -4.18 40.05 28.74
N THR A 115 -4.35 40.06 27.42
CA THR A 115 -3.67 41.00 26.51
C THR A 115 -4.73 41.60 25.56
N PRO A 116 -5.29 42.78 25.92
CA PRO A 116 -6.45 43.34 25.22
C PRO A 116 -6.25 43.57 23.72
N ASP A 117 -5.03 43.91 23.29
CA ASP A 117 -4.75 44.34 21.91
C ASP A 117 -4.70 43.20 20.87
N LEU A 118 -4.81 41.94 21.29
CA LEU A 118 -4.59 40.77 20.43
C LEU A 118 -5.87 40.00 20.05
N GLU A 119 -7.06 40.43 20.51
CA GLU A 119 -8.32 39.72 20.24
C GLU A 119 -8.75 39.76 18.77
N TYR A 120 -8.47 40.85 18.04
CA TYR A 120 -8.81 40.99 16.62
C TYR A 120 -8.03 40.03 15.71
N MET A 121 -6.87 39.53 16.14
CA MET A 121 -6.02 38.63 15.35
C MET A 121 -6.71 37.31 15.00
N ARG A 122 -7.75 36.92 15.75
CA ARG A 122 -8.58 35.73 15.47
C ARG A 122 -9.31 35.82 14.14
N THR A 123 -9.70 37.02 13.71
CA THR A 123 -10.33 37.23 12.38
C THR A 123 -9.36 36.89 11.24
N GLY A 124 -8.06 37.13 11.45
CA GLY A 124 -7.00 36.73 10.54
C GLY A 124 -6.95 35.21 10.35
N VAL A 125 -7.11 34.45 11.43
CA VAL A 125 -7.14 32.97 11.37
C VAL A 125 -8.31 32.46 10.52
N VAL A 126 -9.52 32.99 10.73
CA VAL A 126 -10.70 32.59 9.93
C VAL A 126 -10.49 32.90 8.44
N THR A 127 -9.87 34.04 8.14
CA THR A 127 -9.56 34.43 6.76
C THR A 127 -8.46 33.52 6.15
N ALA A 128 -7.46 33.13 6.93
CA ALA A 128 -6.44 32.16 6.50
C ALA A 128 -7.05 30.80 6.17
N ILE A 129 -7.92 30.29 7.04
CA ILE A 129 -8.69 29.04 6.84
C ILE A 129 -9.41 29.05 5.48
N GLN A 130 -10.09 30.16 5.16
CA GLN A 130 -10.83 30.32 3.90
C GLN A 130 -9.88 30.40 2.68
N ARG A 131 -8.76 31.12 2.79
CA ARG A 131 -7.79 31.26 1.70
C ARG A 131 -7.06 29.96 1.37
N LEU A 132 -6.85 29.11 2.36
CA LEU A 132 -6.13 27.84 2.21
C LEU A 132 -7.03 26.71 1.69
N ALA A 133 -8.34 26.77 1.93
CA ALA A 133 -9.27 25.67 1.65
C ALA A 133 -9.34 25.20 0.18
N GLY A 134 -8.90 26.01 -0.78
CA GLY A 134 -8.89 25.67 -2.21
C GLY A 134 -7.57 25.12 -2.74
N ILE A 135 -6.55 24.97 -1.90
CA ILE A 135 -5.21 24.56 -2.34
C ILE A 135 -5.11 23.02 -2.29
N ALA A 136 -4.99 22.40 -3.47
CA ALA A 136 -4.86 20.95 -3.58
C ALA A 136 -3.41 20.44 -3.51
N ASP A 137 -2.44 21.26 -3.91
CA ASP A 137 -1.02 20.90 -3.89
C ASP A 137 -0.47 20.96 -2.45
N ALA A 138 0.08 19.84 -1.97
CA ALA A 138 0.52 19.71 -0.59
C ALA A 138 1.69 20.64 -0.25
N THR A 139 2.61 20.84 -1.19
CA THR A 139 3.78 21.72 -1.02
C THR A 139 3.35 23.17 -0.92
N GLU A 140 2.49 23.62 -1.83
CA GLU A 140 1.93 24.98 -1.79
C GLU A 140 1.06 25.19 -0.56
N LEU A 141 0.27 24.20 -0.14
CA LEU A 141 -0.55 24.30 1.08
C LEU A 141 0.32 24.52 2.33
N ARG A 142 1.38 23.73 2.51
CA ARG A 142 2.33 23.88 3.63
C ARG A 142 2.99 25.25 3.62
N ARG A 143 3.48 25.69 2.45
CA ARG A 143 4.14 26.99 2.28
C ARG A 143 3.20 28.17 2.60
N ARG A 144 1.98 28.13 2.08
CA ARG A 144 0.97 29.18 2.29
C ARG A 144 0.47 29.19 3.73
N ALA A 145 0.29 28.03 4.34
CA ALA A 145 -0.06 27.93 5.76
C ALA A 145 1.04 28.51 6.65
N ALA A 146 2.32 28.21 6.39
CA ALA A 146 3.44 28.80 7.13
C ALA A 146 3.45 30.33 7.02
N ALA A 147 3.21 30.88 5.82
CA ALA A 147 3.11 32.32 5.58
C ALA A 147 1.94 32.98 6.33
N GLU A 148 0.76 32.38 6.32
CA GLU A 148 -0.40 32.88 7.08
C GLU A 148 -0.15 32.84 8.58
N ILE A 149 0.40 31.74 9.11
CA ILE A 149 0.75 31.62 10.54
C ILE A 149 1.79 32.67 10.92
N LYS A 150 2.81 32.92 10.08
CA LYS A 150 3.81 33.97 10.33
C LYS A 150 3.16 35.35 10.37
N ALA A 151 2.31 35.67 9.40
CA ALA A 151 1.62 36.96 9.33
C ALA A 151 0.69 37.19 10.55
N ILE A 152 0.02 36.14 11.03
CA ILE A 152 -0.89 36.21 12.17
C ILE A 152 -0.13 36.30 13.50
N THR A 153 0.95 35.54 13.65
CA THR A 153 1.68 35.45 14.94
C THR A 153 2.77 36.49 15.08
N GLY A 154 3.29 37.00 13.95
CA GLY A 154 4.44 37.92 13.87
C GLY A 154 5.76 37.31 14.36
N PHE A 155 5.88 35.98 14.35
CA PHE A 155 7.15 35.30 14.61
C PHE A 155 8.13 35.54 13.47
N ASP A 156 9.44 35.43 13.74
CA ASP A 156 10.46 35.70 12.72
C ASP A 156 10.51 34.56 11.69
N ARG A 157 10.21 33.33 12.14
CA ARG A 157 10.22 32.11 11.32
C ARG A 157 9.03 31.22 11.66
N VAL A 158 8.46 30.58 10.63
CA VAL A 158 7.50 29.48 10.75
C VAL A 158 7.95 28.35 9.83
N MET A 159 8.25 27.21 10.45
CA MET A 159 8.66 25.99 9.78
C MET A 159 7.52 24.98 9.78
N CYS A 160 7.38 24.21 8.70
CA CYS A 160 6.56 23.00 8.67
C CYS A 160 7.49 21.79 8.69
N TYR A 161 7.36 20.97 9.72
CA TYR A 161 8.07 19.72 9.90
C TYR A 161 7.20 18.57 9.38
N ASP A 162 7.77 17.68 8.57
CA ASP A 162 7.18 16.40 8.16
C ASP A 162 7.95 15.28 8.87
N PHE A 163 7.24 14.37 9.55
CA PHE A 163 7.87 13.26 10.26
C PHE A 163 7.86 11.99 9.42
N PHE A 164 9.00 11.28 9.41
CA PHE A 164 9.14 9.97 8.82
C PHE A 164 8.75 8.86 9.80
N ASP A 165 8.58 7.65 9.27
CA ASP A 165 8.14 6.50 10.06
C ASP A 165 9.17 6.01 11.08
N ASP A 166 10.45 6.32 10.90
CA ASP A 166 11.55 6.03 11.84
C ASP A 166 11.70 7.11 12.94
N GLY A 167 10.87 8.15 12.90
CA GLY A 167 10.92 9.27 13.82
C GLY A 167 11.86 10.40 13.40
N HIS A 168 12.69 10.24 12.37
CA HIS A 168 13.38 11.38 11.75
C HIS A 168 12.36 12.31 11.08
N GLY A 169 12.83 13.40 10.49
CA GLY A 169 11.96 14.20 9.62
C GLY A 169 12.70 15.25 8.84
N GLU A 170 11.92 16.04 8.10
CA GLU A 170 12.39 17.08 7.19
C GLU A 170 11.61 18.38 7.37
N ILE A 171 12.26 19.51 7.13
CA ILE A 171 11.61 20.83 7.07
C ILE A 171 11.10 21.08 5.65
N VAL A 172 9.78 20.92 5.45
CA VAL A 172 9.09 20.98 4.16
C VAL A 172 8.47 22.35 3.84
N ALA A 173 8.52 23.29 4.79
CA ALA A 173 8.32 24.72 4.57
C ALA A 173 9.13 25.54 5.58
N ASP A 174 9.69 26.68 5.17
CA ASP A 174 10.49 27.57 6.01
C ASP A 174 10.23 29.03 5.61
N GLU A 175 9.14 29.60 6.13
CA GLU A 175 8.85 31.02 5.97
C GLU A 175 9.61 31.80 7.06
N ARG A 176 10.48 32.74 6.70
CA ARG A 176 11.41 33.39 7.63
C ARG A 176 11.66 34.86 7.30
N GLU A 177 12.31 35.59 8.20
CA GLU A 177 12.87 36.90 7.88
C GLU A 177 14.05 36.77 6.89
N PRO A 178 14.25 37.73 5.97
CA PRO A 178 15.23 37.61 4.89
C PRO A 178 16.69 37.42 5.34
N ASP A 179 17.03 37.88 6.55
CA ASP A 179 18.37 37.80 7.14
C ASP A 179 18.68 36.45 7.80
N MET A 180 17.71 35.54 7.91
CA MET A 180 17.90 34.25 8.58
C MET A 180 18.31 33.14 7.60
N GLU A 181 19.17 32.23 8.06
CA GLU A 181 19.69 31.09 7.27
C GLU A 181 18.55 30.12 6.86
N PRO A 182 18.41 29.72 5.59
CA PRO A 182 17.34 28.81 5.15
C PRO A 182 17.46 27.42 5.75
N TYR A 183 16.34 26.85 6.20
CA TYR A 183 16.27 25.46 6.69
C TYR A 183 15.42 24.53 5.81
N LEU A 184 14.83 25.03 4.72
CA LEU A 184 14.02 24.23 3.79
C LEU A 184 14.82 23.04 3.24
N GLY A 185 14.27 21.83 3.32
CA GLY A 185 14.87 20.57 2.86
C GLY A 185 15.83 19.91 3.85
N LEU A 186 16.15 20.58 4.97
CA LEU A 186 17.07 20.02 5.97
C LEU A 186 16.37 18.95 6.82
N HIS A 187 17.07 17.84 7.02
CA HIS A 187 16.66 16.72 7.87
C HIS A 187 17.02 16.97 9.33
N PHE A 188 16.25 16.43 10.25
CA PHE A 188 16.55 16.45 11.68
C PHE A 188 16.39 15.06 12.30
N PRO A 189 17.20 14.72 13.31
CA PRO A 189 17.17 13.39 13.90
C PRO A 189 15.96 13.19 14.83
N ALA A 190 15.59 11.93 15.05
CA ALA A 190 14.46 11.56 15.91
C ALA A 190 14.61 12.10 17.35
N SER A 191 15.84 12.18 17.85
CA SER A 191 16.20 12.66 19.19
C SER A 191 15.96 14.15 19.41
N ASP A 192 15.82 14.97 18.37
CA ASP A 192 15.45 16.39 18.52
C ASP A 192 14.04 16.56 19.09
N ILE A 193 13.15 15.61 18.78
CA ILE A 193 11.78 15.53 19.33
C ILE A 193 11.54 14.08 19.76
N PRO A 194 11.96 13.69 20.99
CA PRO A 194 11.94 12.30 21.41
C PRO A 194 10.50 11.74 21.53
N PRO A 195 10.31 10.41 21.51
CA PRO A 195 8.99 9.77 21.53
C PRO A 195 8.06 10.26 22.65
N GLN A 196 8.59 10.48 23.85
CA GLN A 196 7.80 11.01 24.96
C GLN A 196 7.32 12.45 24.75
N ALA A 197 8.11 13.30 24.08
CA ALA A 197 7.70 14.65 23.71
C ALA A 197 6.62 14.61 22.62
N ARG A 198 6.73 13.69 21.65
CA ARG A 198 5.70 13.46 20.62
C ARG A 198 4.38 13.00 21.23
N ALA A 199 4.43 12.10 22.22
CA ALA A 199 3.25 11.62 22.92
C ALA A 199 2.49 12.75 23.63
N LEU A 200 3.20 13.78 24.15
CA LEU A 200 2.56 14.96 24.73
C LEU A 200 1.78 15.77 23.69
N TYR A 201 2.26 15.85 22.43
CA TYR A 201 1.52 16.51 21.34
C TYR A 201 0.24 15.78 20.93
N LEU A 202 0.11 14.49 21.28
CA LEU A 202 -1.14 13.74 21.10
C LEU A 202 -2.17 14.10 22.16
N ARG A 203 -1.73 14.41 23.39
CA ARG A 203 -2.60 14.88 24.48
C ARG A 203 -3.00 16.34 24.32
N LYS A 204 -2.07 17.17 23.81
CA LYS A 204 -2.26 18.60 23.64
C LYS A 204 -1.67 19.10 22.33
N ARG A 205 -2.49 19.73 21.49
CA ARG A 205 -2.14 20.06 20.10
C ARG A 205 -1.18 21.24 19.94
N SER A 206 -1.02 22.11 20.93
CA SER A 206 -0.01 23.17 20.87
C SER A 206 0.93 23.20 22.07
N ARG A 207 2.10 23.79 21.86
CA ARG A 207 3.09 24.03 22.90
C ARG A 207 3.72 25.40 22.72
N ALA A 208 3.62 26.24 23.74
CA ALA A 208 4.26 27.55 23.76
C ALA A 208 5.45 27.58 24.74
N ILE A 209 6.53 28.22 24.31
CA ILE A 209 7.72 28.52 25.11
C ILE A 209 7.98 30.02 24.93
N VAL A 210 7.68 30.81 25.96
CA VAL A 210 7.64 32.28 25.82
C VAL A 210 9.02 32.91 25.95
N ASP A 211 9.88 32.33 26.80
CA ASP A 211 11.24 32.78 27.04
C ASP A 211 12.14 31.59 27.38
N THR A 212 13.20 31.40 26.60
CA THR A 212 14.19 30.33 26.86
C THR A 212 15.06 30.56 28.09
N ARG A 213 15.04 31.77 28.65
CA ARG A 213 15.76 32.14 29.87
C ARG A 213 14.87 32.10 31.11
N ASP A 214 13.63 31.65 30.98
CA ASP A 214 12.71 31.52 32.10
C ASP A 214 13.06 30.28 32.94
N ASP A 215 13.47 30.51 34.19
CA ASP A 215 13.71 29.44 35.18
C ASP A 215 12.41 28.77 35.65
N GLY A 216 11.26 29.38 35.36
CA GLY A 216 9.92 28.93 35.75
C GLY A 216 9.64 29.10 37.24
N LYS A 217 8.37 28.89 37.62
CA LYS A 217 7.87 28.96 39.00
C LYS A 217 7.70 27.56 39.58
N ALA A 218 8.17 27.35 40.81
CA ALA A 218 7.97 26.06 41.49
C ALA A 218 6.50 25.85 41.87
N LEU A 219 6.09 24.58 41.89
CA LEU A 219 4.82 24.19 42.49
C LEU A 219 4.98 23.97 43.99
N VAL A 220 4.04 24.49 44.77
CA VAL A 220 3.94 24.38 46.22
C VAL A 220 2.67 23.61 46.56
N THR A 221 2.79 22.55 47.36
CA THR A 221 1.68 21.63 47.69
C THR A 221 1.44 21.52 49.20
N LEU A 222 0.17 21.39 49.61
CA LEU A 222 -0.23 20.96 50.97
C LEU A 222 -0.32 19.44 51.12
N LEU A 223 -0.30 18.71 50.01
CA LEU A 223 -0.44 17.26 49.95
C LEU A 223 0.91 16.65 49.52
N PRO A 224 1.86 16.41 50.44
CA PRO A 224 3.15 15.80 50.11
C PRO A 224 3.01 14.37 49.54
N GLU A 225 1.91 13.68 49.82
CA GLU A 225 1.58 12.35 49.31
C GLU A 225 1.07 12.32 47.87
N LEU A 226 0.68 13.47 47.30
CA LEU A 226 0.09 13.58 45.96
C LEU A 226 1.05 13.15 44.84
N GLY A 227 2.36 13.11 45.13
CA GLY A 227 3.40 12.85 44.14
C GLY A 227 3.51 13.99 43.10
N PRO A 228 4.32 13.81 42.04
CA PRO A 228 4.48 14.82 40.99
C PRO A 228 3.19 15.03 40.20
N LEU A 229 2.71 16.28 40.15
CA LEU A 229 1.49 16.64 39.42
C LEU A 229 1.67 16.47 37.90
N ASP A 230 0.77 15.73 37.24
CA ASP A 230 0.76 15.57 35.78
C ASP A 230 0.28 16.86 35.10
N LEU A 231 1.19 17.52 34.39
CA LEU A 231 0.95 18.76 33.66
C LEU A 231 0.83 18.53 32.14
N SER A 232 0.64 17.29 31.68
CA SER A 232 0.69 16.94 30.26
C SER A 232 -0.33 17.67 29.39
N THR A 233 -1.46 18.10 29.94
CA THR A 233 -2.51 18.85 29.23
C THR A 233 -2.43 20.37 29.42
N THR A 234 -1.50 20.89 30.23
CA THR A 234 -1.50 22.29 30.66
C THR A 234 -0.73 23.21 29.71
N GLU A 235 -1.10 24.50 29.65
CA GLU A 235 -0.43 25.59 28.91
C GLU A 235 0.93 25.94 29.50
N LEU A 236 0.98 26.02 30.81
CA LEU A 236 2.07 26.61 31.56
C LEU A 236 3.14 25.60 31.96
N ARG A 237 3.01 24.30 31.67
CA ARG A 237 4.03 23.29 32.02
C ARG A 237 5.45 23.78 31.70
N ALA A 238 6.40 23.64 32.62
CA ALA A 238 7.80 24.02 32.38
C ALA A 238 8.45 23.19 31.26
N VAL A 239 9.60 23.65 30.76
CA VAL A 239 10.32 23.07 29.63
C VAL A 239 11.57 22.35 30.13
N SER A 240 11.94 21.25 29.47
CA SER A 240 13.23 20.58 29.68
C SER A 240 14.40 21.58 29.55
N PRO A 241 15.34 21.65 30.51
CA PRO A 241 16.54 22.47 30.39
C PRO A 241 17.37 22.13 29.15
N HIS A 242 17.39 20.86 28.73
CA HIS A 242 18.07 20.43 27.50
C HIS A 242 17.43 21.05 26.26
N HIS A 243 16.09 21.08 26.19
CA HIS A 243 15.38 21.71 25.09
C HIS A 243 15.54 23.25 25.10
N LEU A 244 15.58 23.88 26.28
CA LEU A 244 15.88 25.31 26.39
C LEU A 244 17.29 25.65 25.90
N GLN A 245 18.28 24.80 26.17
CA GLN A 245 19.62 24.94 25.61
C GLN A 245 19.64 24.73 24.10
N PHE A 246 18.94 23.72 23.59
CA PHE A 246 18.79 23.45 22.15
C PHE A 246 18.25 24.68 21.40
N MET A 247 17.16 25.29 21.90
CA MET A 247 16.56 26.48 21.31
C MET A 247 17.54 27.66 21.30
N ARG A 248 18.28 27.89 22.39
CA ARG A 248 19.28 28.95 22.49
C ARG A 248 20.44 28.74 21.50
N ASN A 249 20.89 27.50 21.33
CA ASN A 249 21.91 27.15 20.33
C ASN A 249 21.42 27.43 18.89
N MET A 250 20.11 27.30 18.64
CA MET A 250 19.48 27.65 17.37
C MET A 250 19.14 29.15 17.24
N GLY A 251 19.48 29.99 18.22
CA GLY A 251 19.21 31.43 18.21
C GLY A 251 17.76 31.81 18.46
N GLN A 252 16.98 30.93 19.10
CA GLN A 252 15.55 31.12 19.36
C GLN A 252 15.32 31.48 20.83
N ALA A 253 14.62 32.60 21.08
CA ALA A 253 14.25 33.01 22.43
C ALA A 253 12.83 32.59 22.80
N ALA A 254 11.94 32.43 21.83
CA ALA A 254 10.55 32.01 22.02
C ALA A 254 10.11 31.09 20.87
N THR A 255 9.27 30.10 21.18
CA THR A 255 8.62 29.25 20.17
C THR A 255 7.15 29.01 20.48
N VAL A 256 6.37 28.73 19.43
CA VAL A 256 5.08 28.08 19.57
C VAL A 256 4.92 27.03 18.47
N SER A 257 4.52 25.82 18.83
CA SER A 257 4.32 24.72 17.90
C SER A 257 2.87 24.26 17.88
N PHE A 258 2.40 23.84 16.71
CA PHE A 258 1.07 23.29 16.45
C PHE A 258 1.21 21.94 15.76
N ALA A 259 0.73 20.89 16.42
CA ALA A 259 0.80 19.52 15.95
C ALA A 259 -0.09 19.28 14.72
N LEU A 260 0.43 18.55 13.73
CA LEU A 260 -0.35 17.97 12.65
C LEU A 260 -0.57 16.51 12.98
N VAL A 261 -1.82 16.12 13.27
CA VAL A 261 -2.17 14.78 13.71
C VAL A 261 -3.21 14.15 12.79
N ALA A 262 -2.87 12.98 12.26
CA ALA A 262 -3.73 12.15 11.45
C ALA A 262 -3.67 10.71 11.97
N ASP A 263 -4.82 10.02 12.02
CA ASP A 263 -4.92 8.63 12.47
C ASP A 263 -4.25 8.38 13.84
N ASP A 264 -4.48 9.30 14.79
CA ASP A 264 -3.88 9.31 16.14
C ASP A 264 -2.34 9.32 16.17
N ARG A 265 -1.69 9.63 15.04
CA ARG A 265 -0.24 9.77 14.91
C ARG A 265 0.16 11.22 14.63
N LEU A 266 1.25 11.65 15.26
CA LEU A 266 1.87 12.93 14.96
C LEU A 266 2.62 12.81 13.62
N VAL A 267 2.03 13.34 12.55
CA VAL A 267 2.58 13.26 11.18
C VAL A 267 3.45 14.46 10.82
N GLY A 268 3.31 15.56 11.55
CA GLY A 268 4.12 16.76 11.36
C GLY A 268 3.81 17.83 12.39
N MET A 269 4.36 19.02 12.21
CA MET A 269 4.01 20.20 13.01
C MET A 269 4.39 21.51 12.33
N PHE A 270 3.66 22.57 12.63
CA PHE A 270 4.15 23.93 12.42
C PHE A 270 4.89 24.39 13.67
N THR A 271 6.12 24.89 13.55
CA THR A 271 6.87 25.51 14.66
C THR A 271 7.24 26.93 14.29
N CYS A 272 6.79 27.86 15.11
CA CYS A 272 7.13 29.27 15.01
C CYS A 272 8.31 29.57 15.93
N ALA A 273 9.31 30.30 15.46
CA ALA A 273 10.48 30.70 16.22
C ALA A 273 10.71 32.23 16.15
N HIS A 274 11.10 32.82 17.27
CA HIS A 274 11.35 34.26 17.39
C HIS A 274 12.66 34.52 18.13
N ARG A 275 13.37 35.59 17.73
CA ARG A 275 14.67 35.99 18.32
C ARG A 275 14.54 36.63 19.69
N THR A 276 13.35 37.09 20.06
CA THR A 276 13.06 37.73 21.35
C THR A 276 11.87 37.08 22.05
N VAL A 277 11.70 37.41 23.33
CA VAL A 277 10.56 36.95 24.14
C VAL A 277 9.26 37.30 23.44
N ARG A 278 8.40 36.30 23.24
CA ARG A 278 7.13 36.49 22.55
C ARG A 278 6.07 35.54 23.08
N ARG A 279 4.90 36.09 23.37
CA ARG A 279 3.74 35.35 23.87
C ARG A 279 2.60 35.41 22.87
N VAL A 280 1.97 34.27 22.61
CA VAL A 280 0.74 34.15 21.84
C VAL A 280 -0.40 33.87 22.81
N PRO A 281 -1.49 34.67 22.85
CA PRO A 281 -2.60 34.45 23.78
C PRO A 281 -3.31 33.11 23.56
N VAL A 282 -3.82 32.50 24.63
CA VAL A 282 -4.44 31.16 24.58
C VAL A 282 -5.54 31.03 23.51
N LEU A 283 -6.43 32.03 23.38
CA LEU A 283 -7.49 32.01 22.36
C LEU A 283 -6.95 32.02 20.92
N LEU A 284 -5.84 32.73 20.69
CA LEU A 284 -5.17 32.73 19.39
C LEU A 284 -4.48 31.40 19.13
N ARG A 285 -3.83 30.80 20.15
CA ARG A 285 -3.24 29.45 20.06
C ARG A 285 -4.29 28.41 19.69
N ARG A 286 -5.44 28.39 20.36
CA ARG A 286 -6.58 27.50 20.03
C ARG A 286 -7.12 27.72 18.62
N SER A 287 -7.22 28.97 18.18
CA SER A 287 -7.67 29.26 16.81
C SER A 287 -6.66 28.71 15.78
N LEU A 288 -5.36 28.83 16.04
CA LEU A 288 -4.30 28.28 15.20
C LEU A 288 -4.25 26.75 15.23
N GLU A 289 -4.60 26.09 16.34
CA GLU A 289 -4.79 24.63 16.39
C GLU A 289 -5.90 24.17 15.43
N VAL A 290 -7.00 24.93 15.31
CA VAL A 290 -8.07 24.64 14.34
C VAL A 290 -7.55 24.78 12.91
N LEU A 291 -6.79 25.85 12.64
CA LEU A 291 -6.15 26.04 11.33
C LEU A 291 -5.20 24.87 11.00
N ALA A 292 -4.32 24.49 11.93
CA ALA A 292 -3.40 23.36 11.77
C ALA A 292 -4.15 22.03 11.53
N SER A 293 -5.26 21.80 12.25
CA SER A 293 -6.12 20.64 12.03
C SER A 293 -6.74 20.62 10.62
N GLN A 294 -7.22 21.78 10.14
CA GLN A 294 -7.75 21.90 8.78
C GLN A 294 -6.68 21.64 7.71
N VAL A 295 -5.48 22.18 7.89
CA VAL A 295 -4.35 21.91 7.00
C VAL A 295 -4.01 20.42 7.01
N THR A 296 -3.98 19.79 8.19
CA THR A 296 -3.73 18.36 8.34
C THR A 296 -4.75 17.53 7.55
N MET A 297 -6.05 17.82 7.69
CA MET A 297 -7.09 17.11 6.94
C MET A 297 -6.90 17.21 5.42
N GLN A 298 -6.51 18.39 4.91
CA GLN A 298 -6.25 18.59 3.50
C GLN A 298 -4.99 17.84 3.03
N LEU A 299 -3.91 17.86 3.82
CA LEU A 299 -2.69 17.10 3.52
C LEU A 299 -2.94 15.60 3.50
N THR A 300 -3.72 15.08 4.46
CA THR A 300 -4.12 13.66 4.48
C THR A 300 -4.94 13.30 3.26
N ALA A 301 -5.91 14.14 2.87
CA ALA A 301 -6.71 13.93 1.67
C ALA A 301 -5.85 13.95 0.40
N ALA A 302 -4.92 14.91 0.27
CA ALA A 302 -3.99 14.98 -0.84
C ALA A 302 -3.11 13.72 -0.95
N ARG A 303 -2.59 13.21 0.18
CA ARG A 303 -1.81 11.98 0.25
C ARG A 303 -2.63 10.75 -0.19
N GLN A 304 -3.88 10.65 0.24
CA GLN A 304 -4.78 9.56 -0.16
C GLN A 304 -5.09 9.60 -1.66
N ILE A 305 -5.30 10.79 -2.23
CA ILE A 305 -5.55 10.95 -3.67
C ILE A 305 -4.31 10.55 -4.48
N ASP A 306 -3.12 10.97 -4.04
CA ASP A 306 -1.85 10.63 -4.69
C ASP A 306 -1.61 9.11 -4.64
N GLU A 307 -1.86 8.48 -3.49
CA GLU A 307 -1.76 7.04 -3.31
C GLU A 307 -2.72 6.28 -4.25
N LEU A 308 -3.99 6.68 -4.34
CA LEU A 308 -4.94 6.06 -5.26
C LEU A 308 -4.53 6.20 -6.73
N ARG A 309 -3.97 7.36 -7.11
CA ARG A 309 -3.45 7.59 -8.47
C ARG A 309 -2.23 6.71 -8.77
N ARG A 310 -1.32 6.56 -7.79
CA ARG A 310 -0.19 5.64 -7.90
C ARG A 310 -0.66 4.20 -8.11
N GLN A 311 -1.59 3.73 -7.28
CA GLN A 311 -2.14 2.36 -7.38
C GLN A 311 -2.81 2.10 -8.74
N LEU A 312 -3.57 3.06 -9.27
CA LEU A 312 -4.17 2.94 -10.61
C LEU A 312 -3.09 2.85 -11.70
N THR A 313 -2.08 3.73 -11.64
CA THR A 313 -0.97 3.74 -12.60
C THR A 313 -0.17 2.44 -12.55
N ALA A 314 0.12 1.93 -11.35
CA ALA A 314 0.82 0.67 -11.16
C ALA A 314 0.01 -0.51 -11.71
N ARG A 315 -1.30 -0.56 -11.43
CA ARG A 315 -2.21 -1.58 -11.99
C ARG A 315 -2.23 -1.56 -13.52
N GLU A 316 -2.29 -0.38 -14.13
CA GLU A 316 -2.24 -0.24 -15.59
C GLU A 316 -0.92 -0.80 -16.15
N ARG A 317 0.22 -0.44 -15.56
CA ARG A 317 1.54 -0.96 -15.97
C ARG A 317 1.59 -2.49 -15.87
N ARG A 318 1.19 -3.07 -14.73
CA ARG A 318 1.15 -4.53 -14.55
C ARG A 318 0.26 -5.20 -15.58
N SER A 319 -0.94 -4.67 -15.82
CA SER A 319 -1.86 -5.23 -16.81
C SER A 319 -1.24 -5.26 -18.22
N THR A 320 -0.42 -4.26 -18.59
CA THR A 320 0.26 -4.26 -19.90
C THR A 320 1.38 -5.28 -20.02
N VAL A 321 2.04 -5.62 -18.91
CA VAL A 321 3.09 -6.66 -18.85
C VAL A 321 2.49 -8.06 -18.87
N VAL A 322 1.34 -8.25 -18.21
CA VAL A 322 0.70 -9.57 -18.07
C VAL A 322 -0.15 -9.94 -19.29
N ALA A 323 -0.74 -8.98 -20.00
CA ALA A 323 -1.63 -9.24 -21.13
C ALA A 323 -1.04 -10.15 -22.24
N PRO A 324 0.25 -10.03 -22.63
CA PRO A 324 0.85 -10.93 -23.63
C PRO A 324 0.91 -12.41 -23.21
N LEU A 325 0.84 -12.73 -21.91
CA LEU A 325 0.97 -14.10 -21.41
C LEU A 325 -0.13 -15.04 -21.89
N TYR A 326 -1.34 -14.52 -22.14
CA TYR A 326 -2.48 -15.35 -22.56
C TYR A 326 -2.29 -16.02 -23.93
N GLY A 327 -1.37 -15.53 -24.77
CA GLY A 327 -1.12 -16.09 -26.11
C GLY A 327 0.35 -16.30 -26.44
N ALA A 328 1.27 -16.01 -25.53
CA ALA A 328 2.70 -16.18 -25.76
C ALA A 328 3.08 -17.67 -25.78
N LEU A 329 3.99 -18.10 -26.65
CA LEU A 329 4.54 -19.47 -26.57
C LEU A 329 5.65 -19.58 -25.51
N ASP A 330 6.46 -18.54 -25.36
CA ASP A 330 7.55 -18.44 -24.39
C ASP A 330 7.21 -17.36 -23.34
N VAL A 331 6.94 -17.80 -22.12
CA VAL A 331 6.57 -16.93 -20.98
C VAL A 331 7.74 -16.04 -20.57
N HIS A 332 8.97 -16.56 -20.57
CA HIS A 332 10.15 -15.76 -20.24
C HIS A 332 10.34 -14.63 -21.26
N ALA A 333 10.23 -14.93 -22.55
CA ALA A 333 10.34 -13.92 -23.60
C ALA A 333 9.22 -12.87 -23.52
N ALA A 334 7.99 -13.27 -23.17
CA ALA A 334 6.89 -12.33 -23.01
C ALA A 334 7.11 -11.32 -21.86
N LEU A 335 7.73 -11.76 -20.76
CA LEU A 335 7.98 -10.94 -19.58
C LEU A 335 9.27 -10.12 -19.64
N LEU A 336 10.28 -10.61 -20.37
CA LEU A 336 11.61 -10.02 -20.40
C LEU A 336 11.94 -9.35 -21.74
N ASP A 337 11.49 -9.89 -22.88
CA ASP A 337 11.87 -9.41 -24.22
C ASP A 337 10.72 -8.66 -24.94
N GLY A 338 9.55 -8.58 -24.28
CA GLY A 338 8.35 -7.95 -24.82
C GLY A 338 8.46 -6.42 -24.98
N PRO A 339 7.47 -5.79 -25.64
CA PRO A 339 7.42 -4.32 -25.77
C PRO A 339 7.22 -3.61 -24.43
N ARG A 340 6.71 -4.34 -23.43
CA ARG A 340 6.64 -3.98 -22.01
C ARG A 340 7.17 -5.16 -21.23
N THR A 341 8.05 -4.90 -20.27
CA THR A 341 8.77 -5.91 -19.50
C THR A 341 8.46 -5.77 -18.03
N VAL A 342 8.90 -6.74 -17.22
CA VAL A 342 8.81 -6.64 -15.76
C VAL A 342 9.47 -5.38 -15.18
N LEU A 343 10.47 -4.82 -15.86
CA LEU A 343 11.12 -3.55 -15.45
C LEU A 343 10.24 -2.32 -15.72
N ASP A 344 9.28 -2.37 -16.64
CA ASP A 344 8.28 -1.30 -16.82
C ASP A 344 7.26 -1.26 -15.66
N ALA A 345 6.95 -2.43 -15.09
CA ALA A 345 6.05 -2.56 -13.96
C ALA A 345 6.76 -2.23 -12.64
N VAL A 346 7.98 -2.75 -12.44
CA VAL A 346 8.81 -2.52 -11.26
C VAL A 346 10.18 -1.99 -11.70
N PRO A 347 10.39 -0.66 -11.69
CA PRO A 347 11.64 -0.06 -12.12
C PRO A 347 12.82 -0.51 -11.25
N ALA A 348 13.81 -1.13 -11.88
CA ALA A 348 15.05 -1.62 -11.27
C ALA A 348 16.17 -1.61 -12.32
N ASP A 349 17.41 -1.84 -11.88
CA ASP A 349 18.56 -1.87 -12.80
C ASP A 349 18.60 -3.18 -13.58
N GLY A 350 18.15 -4.27 -12.96
CA GLY A 350 17.95 -5.55 -13.63
C GLY A 350 16.89 -6.42 -12.95
N ALA A 351 16.47 -7.45 -13.67
CA ALA A 351 15.54 -8.47 -13.19
C ALA A 351 15.99 -9.87 -13.58
N TYR A 352 15.69 -10.82 -12.70
CA TYR A 352 15.94 -12.26 -12.85
C TYR A 352 14.61 -13.00 -12.67
N LEU A 353 14.26 -13.84 -13.63
CA LEU A 353 13.05 -14.66 -13.62
C LEU A 353 13.45 -16.12 -13.69
N ARG A 354 13.09 -16.90 -12.68
CA ARG A 354 13.19 -18.36 -12.68
C ARG A 354 11.78 -18.93 -12.69
N LEU A 355 11.47 -19.69 -13.74
CA LEU A 355 10.17 -20.32 -13.96
C LEU A 355 10.38 -21.69 -14.59
N GLY A 356 9.77 -22.73 -14.02
CA GLY A 356 9.90 -24.11 -14.52
C GLY A 356 11.34 -24.61 -14.56
N GLY A 357 12.17 -24.18 -13.61
CA GLY A 357 13.60 -24.52 -13.53
C GLY A 357 14.52 -23.80 -14.53
N VAL A 358 13.97 -22.92 -15.38
CA VAL A 358 14.76 -22.11 -16.33
C VAL A 358 14.87 -20.67 -15.81
N ALA A 359 16.10 -20.18 -15.72
CA ALA A 359 16.40 -18.80 -15.36
C ALA A 359 16.70 -17.94 -16.60
N ARG A 360 16.13 -16.72 -16.65
CA ARG A 360 16.49 -15.68 -17.61
C ARG A 360 16.57 -14.32 -16.93
N THR A 361 17.33 -13.41 -17.51
CA THR A 361 17.58 -12.07 -16.95
C THR A 361 17.36 -10.97 -17.98
N ILE A 362 17.12 -9.75 -17.50
CA ILE A 362 17.11 -8.50 -18.26
C ILE A 362 17.79 -7.41 -17.45
N GLY A 363 18.46 -6.47 -18.14
CA GLY A 363 19.13 -5.33 -17.50
C GLY A 363 20.45 -5.72 -16.85
N GLU A 364 20.85 -4.93 -15.85
CA GLU A 364 22.08 -5.12 -15.09
C GLU A 364 21.85 -6.09 -13.93
N VAL A 365 22.27 -7.34 -14.12
CA VAL A 365 22.16 -8.41 -13.13
C VAL A 365 23.55 -9.00 -12.91
N PRO A 366 23.92 -9.39 -11.67
CA PRO A 366 25.11 -10.22 -11.42
C PRO A 366 25.06 -11.53 -12.20
N GLU A 367 26.13 -12.33 -12.08
CA GLU A 367 26.17 -13.67 -12.66
C GLU A 367 24.92 -14.48 -12.24
N PRO A 368 24.07 -14.92 -13.19
CA PRO A 368 22.76 -15.51 -12.88
C PRO A 368 22.83 -16.73 -11.97
N GLU A 369 23.89 -17.53 -12.08
CA GLU A 369 24.13 -18.70 -11.25
C GLU A 369 24.41 -18.31 -9.79
N LEU A 370 25.21 -17.27 -9.55
CA LEU A 370 25.48 -16.75 -8.20
C LEU A 370 24.23 -16.15 -7.59
N LEU A 371 23.48 -15.35 -8.37
CA LEU A 371 22.22 -14.79 -7.92
C LEU A 371 21.21 -15.89 -7.57
N GLY A 372 21.09 -16.93 -8.41
CA GLY A 372 20.24 -18.08 -8.13
C GLY A 372 20.54 -18.75 -6.79
N ALA A 373 21.81 -18.94 -6.46
CA ALA A 373 22.24 -19.51 -5.17
C ALA A 373 21.86 -18.62 -3.98
N VAL A 374 22.09 -17.30 -4.08
CA VAL A 374 21.69 -16.34 -3.04
C VAL A 374 20.18 -16.33 -2.82
N ILE A 375 19.40 -16.46 -3.89
CA ILE A 375 17.92 -16.54 -3.80
C ILE A 375 17.49 -17.84 -3.12
N ASP A 376 18.16 -18.95 -3.37
CA ASP A 376 17.87 -20.21 -2.69
C ASP A 376 18.17 -20.12 -1.18
N ASP A 377 19.23 -19.42 -0.79
CA ASP A 377 19.59 -19.14 0.62
C ASP A 377 18.61 -18.19 1.33
N LEU A 378 17.97 -17.27 0.58
CA LEU A 378 16.92 -16.39 1.11
C LEU A 378 15.60 -17.13 1.38
N GLY A 379 15.38 -18.27 0.72
CA GLY A 379 14.19 -19.12 0.87
C GLY A 379 13.01 -18.70 -0.01
N THR A 380 11.81 -19.18 0.34
CA THR A 380 10.61 -19.09 -0.53
C THR A 380 9.67 -17.93 -0.17
N ALA A 381 9.97 -17.15 0.87
CA ALA A 381 9.17 -15.99 1.26
C ALA A 381 9.59 -14.74 0.46
N PRO A 382 8.67 -13.76 0.23
CA PRO A 382 9.05 -12.47 -0.29
C PRO A 382 10.15 -11.83 0.57
N PHE A 383 11.15 -11.24 -0.08
CA PHE A 383 12.28 -10.60 0.60
C PHE A 383 12.61 -9.28 -0.08
N SER A 384 12.80 -8.22 0.70
CA SER A 384 13.24 -6.92 0.18
C SER A 384 14.33 -6.34 1.07
N SER A 385 15.40 -5.86 0.48
CA SER A 385 16.43 -5.04 1.11
C SER A 385 16.85 -3.93 0.17
N GLU A 386 17.03 -2.71 0.70
CA GLU A 386 17.61 -1.58 -0.02
C GLU A 386 19.08 -1.35 0.33
N ALA A 387 19.62 -2.12 1.29
CA ALA A 387 20.93 -1.97 1.89
C ALA A 387 21.60 -3.33 2.13
N LEU A 388 21.55 -4.22 1.13
CA LEU A 388 22.02 -5.60 1.23
C LEU A 388 23.46 -5.72 1.80
N PRO A 389 24.45 -4.88 1.41
CA PRO A 389 25.79 -4.94 1.97
C PRO A 389 25.89 -4.62 3.46
N ILE A 390 24.90 -3.91 4.02
CA ILE A 390 24.84 -3.54 5.43
C ILE A 390 24.04 -4.57 6.22
N GLU A 391 22.89 -5.00 5.68
CA GLU A 391 21.95 -5.87 6.38
C GLU A 391 22.34 -7.35 6.33
N ARG A 392 22.89 -7.80 5.20
CA ARG A 392 23.28 -9.19 4.92
C ARG A 392 24.66 -9.21 4.21
N PRO A 393 25.73 -8.76 4.89
CA PRO A 393 27.06 -8.67 4.28
C PRO A 393 27.55 -10.01 3.73
N GLU A 394 27.15 -11.12 4.34
CA GLU A 394 27.48 -12.47 3.89
C GLU A 394 26.90 -12.81 2.50
N LEU A 395 25.73 -12.27 2.15
CA LEU A 395 25.12 -12.47 0.83
C LEU A 395 25.68 -11.47 -0.19
N ALA A 396 25.95 -10.24 0.23
CA ALA A 396 26.47 -9.20 -0.65
C ALA A 396 27.87 -9.51 -1.22
N VAL A 397 28.67 -10.32 -0.51
CA VAL A 397 29.98 -10.80 -1.01
C VAL A 397 29.84 -11.71 -2.22
N GLU A 398 28.79 -12.54 -2.27
CA GLU A 398 28.55 -13.50 -3.36
C GLU A 398 28.00 -12.82 -4.63
N ILE A 399 27.29 -11.69 -4.48
CA ILE A 399 26.72 -10.91 -5.59
C ILE A 399 27.19 -9.44 -5.56
N PRO A 400 28.48 -9.17 -5.88
CA PRO A 400 29.04 -7.83 -5.81
C PRO A 400 28.33 -6.88 -6.78
N GLY A 401 28.13 -5.64 -6.34
CA GLY A 401 27.45 -4.59 -7.11
C GLY A 401 25.95 -4.48 -6.85
N VAL A 402 25.34 -5.41 -6.09
CA VAL A 402 23.94 -5.31 -5.67
C VAL A 402 23.84 -4.63 -4.31
N ALA A 403 23.21 -3.46 -4.27
CA ALA A 403 22.87 -2.77 -3.03
C ALA A 403 21.41 -2.98 -2.62
N GLY A 404 20.51 -3.17 -3.60
CA GLY A 404 19.10 -3.46 -3.37
C GLY A 404 18.66 -4.75 -4.04
N ILE A 405 17.85 -5.55 -3.33
CA ILE A 405 17.23 -6.77 -3.85
C ILE A 405 15.77 -6.83 -3.44
N LEU A 406 14.89 -7.23 -4.36
CA LEU A 406 13.47 -7.48 -4.12
C LEU A 406 13.09 -8.80 -4.80
N SER A 407 12.80 -9.82 -4.01
CA SER A 407 12.46 -11.18 -4.47
C SER A 407 11.01 -11.50 -4.11
N VAL A 408 10.24 -11.97 -5.09
CA VAL A 408 8.86 -12.42 -4.92
C VAL A 408 8.65 -13.81 -5.54
N PRO A 409 8.00 -14.76 -4.83
CA PRO A 409 7.78 -16.11 -5.34
C PRO A 409 6.64 -16.17 -6.37
N LEU A 410 6.76 -17.07 -7.35
CA LEU A 410 5.78 -17.31 -8.43
C LEU A 410 4.99 -18.62 -8.25
N GLY A 411 4.88 -19.13 -7.02
CA GLY A 411 3.95 -20.19 -6.66
C GLY A 411 4.60 -21.57 -6.53
N GLU A 412 5.25 -22.09 -7.57
CA GLU A 412 5.99 -23.35 -7.45
C GLU A 412 7.28 -23.17 -6.63
N PRO A 413 7.72 -24.17 -5.85
CA PRO A 413 8.97 -24.09 -5.11
C PRO A 413 10.16 -23.83 -6.03
N GLY A 414 10.82 -22.68 -5.82
CA GLY A 414 11.97 -22.24 -6.61
C GLY A 414 11.61 -21.22 -7.70
N ASP A 415 10.36 -21.14 -8.14
CA ASP A 415 9.93 -20.15 -9.12
C ASP A 415 9.83 -18.77 -8.48
N CYS A 416 10.50 -17.78 -9.07
CA CYS A 416 10.63 -16.46 -8.50
C CYS A 416 10.88 -15.38 -9.55
N LEU A 417 10.51 -14.16 -9.19
CA LEU A 417 10.85 -12.93 -9.88
C LEU A 417 11.66 -12.06 -8.92
N VAL A 418 12.83 -11.63 -9.36
CA VAL A 418 13.80 -10.91 -8.54
C VAL A 418 14.19 -9.63 -9.27
N PHE A 419 14.20 -8.52 -8.55
CA PHE A 419 14.68 -7.23 -9.01
C PHE A 419 15.93 -6.84 -8.24
N VAL A 420 16.91 -6.29 -8.93
CA VAL A 420 18.18 -5.84 -8.34
C VAL A 420 18.44 -4.38 -8.65
N ARG A 421 19.07 -3.69 -7.70
CA ARG A 421 19.55 -2.31 -7.84
C ARG A 421 20.99 -2.18 -7.39
N GLY A 422 21.74 -1.38 -8.13
CA GLY A 422 23.08 -0.93 -7.80
C GLY A 422 23.08 0.08 -6.65
N GLU A 423 24.28 0.35 -6.15
CA GLU A 423 24.50 1.37 -5.14
C GLU A 423 24.27 2.78 -5.71
N VAL A 424 23.55 3.61 -4.95
CA VAL A 424 23.40 5.04 -5.21
C VAL A 424 23.87 5.80 -3.99
N THR A 425 24.97 6.55 -4.13
CA THR A 425 25.41 7.47 -3.09
C THR A 425 24.38 8.59 -2.96
N ARG A 426 23.78 8.71 -1.77
CA ARG A 426 22.80 9.77 -1.47
C ARG A 426 23.43 10.79 -0.54
N GLU A 427 23.31 12.06 -0.89
CA GLU A 427 23.58 13.15 0.05
C GLU A 427 22.32 13.44 0.86
N VAL A 428 22.45 13.47 2.19
CA VAL A 428 21.41 13.93 3.11
C VAL A 428 21.86 15.26 3.70
N ASP A 429 21.07 16.30 3.46
CA ASP A 429 21.27 17.62 4.06
C ASP A 429 20.65 17.62 5.46
N TRP A 430 21.48 17.67 6.50
CA TRP A 430 21.07 17.71 7.90
C TRP A 430 21.09 19.13 8.49
N LEU A 431 20.19 19.36 9.44
CA LEU A 431 20.15 20.55 10.27
C LEU A 431 21.19 20.46 11.40
N GLY A 432 22.39 20.96 11.09
CA GLY A 432 23.57 20.83 11.94
C GLY A 432 24.35 19.56 11.64
N ASP A 433 25.64 19.61 11.94
CA ASP A 433 26.53 18.44 11.94
C ASP A 433 26.08 17.44 13.01
N GLN A 434 25.83 16.19 12.60
CA GLN A 434 25.32 15.13 13.49
C GLN A 434 26.43 14.38 14.24
N THR A 435 27.70 14.64 13.94
CA THR A 435 28.85 14.01 14.57
C THR A 435 29.03 14.45 16.03
N ALA A 436 29.89 13.71 16.75
CA ALA A 436 30.25 14.03 18.13
C ALA A 436 30.93 15.40 18.27
N ASP A 437 31.60 15.90 17.22
CA ASP A 437 32.34 17.16 17.25
C ASP A 437 31.45 18.38 17.41
N ASN A 438 30.17 18.29 17.06
CA ASN A 438 29.20 19.38 17.22
C ASN A 438 28.49 19.36 18.60
N ARG A 439 29.01 18.62 19.58
CA ARG A 439 28.39 18.43 20.90
C ARG A 439 29.42 18.60 22.02
N ASP A 440 28.97 19.03 23.20
CA ASP A 440 29.83 19.16 24.39
C ASP A 440 30.08 17.80 25.06
N HIS A 441 29.06 16.94 25.02
CA HIS A 441 29.11 15.53 25.37
C HIS A 441 28.08 14.76 24.51
N PRO A 442 28.14 13.42 24.40
CA PRO A 442 27.32 12.65 23.44
C PRO A 442 25.81 12.91 23.47
N LEU A 443 25.32 13.45 24.60
CA LEU A 443 23.92 13.61 24.97
C LEU A 443 23.48 15.08 25.01
N SER A 444 24.42 16.02 24.87
CA SER A 444 24.12 17.43 24.78
C SER A 444 23.45 17.75 23.44
N PRO A 445 22.55 18.77 23.40
CA PRO A 445 22.08 19.29 22.13
C PRO A 445 23.24 19.82 21.30
N ARG A 446 23.08 19.82 19.97
CA ARG A 446 24.09 20.32 19.03
C ARG A 446 24.42 21.79 19.30
N ARG A 447 25.68 22.19 19.09
CA ARG A 447 26.16 23.58 19.24
C ARG A 447 25.79 24.44 18.03
N SER A 448 25.87 23.86 16.83
CA SER A 448 25.55 24.51 15.56
C SER A 448 24.43 23.79 14.82
N PHE A 449 23.63 24.56 14.08
CA PHE A 449 22.53 24.09 13.23
C PHE A 449 22.71 24.48 11.75
N SER A 450 23.89 24.97 11.37
CA SER A 450 24.20 25.22 9.96
C SER A 450 24.12 23.93 9.15
N ALA A 451 23.68 24.04 7.89
CA ALA A 451 23.49 22.89 7.02
C ALA A 451 24.77 22.05 6.91
N TRP A 452 24.64 20.73 7.10
CA TRP A 452 25.74 19.77 7.00
C TRP A 452 25.32 18.60 6.13
N LYS A 453 26.22 18.13 5.27
CA LYS A 453 25.95 17.05 4.32
C LYS A 453 26.55 15.74 4.81
N GLU A 454 25.73 14.71 4.82
CA GLU A 454 26.17 13.33 4.99
C GLU A 454 26.09 12.59 3.66
N SER A 455 27.17 11.92 3.27
CA SER A 455 27.14 10.96 2.15
C SER A 455 26.82 9.57 2.68
N VAL A 456 25.66 9.04 2.30
CA VAL A 456 25.23 7.68 2.63
C VAL A 456 25.60 6.74 1.48
N THR A 457 26.38 5.70 1.79
CA THR A 457 26.85 4.66 0.86
C THR A 457 26.33 3.28 1.28
N GLY A 458 26.47 2.29 0.42
CA GLY A 458 26.03 0.90 0.65
C GLY A 458 24.52 0.69 0.53
N ARG A 459 23.80 1.62 -0.12
CA ARG A 459 22.35 1.58 -0.31
C ARG A 459 21.97 1.81 -1.75
N SER A 460 20.85 1.25 -2.16
CA SER A 460 20.17 1.51 -3.43
C SER A 460 19.10 2.59 -3.27
N LEU A 461 18.39 2.92 -4.37
CA LEU A 461 17.13 3.66 -4.25
C LEU A 461 16.09 2.84 -3.46
N PRO A 462 15.25 3.48 -2.62
CA PRO A 462 14.23 2.78 -1.84
C PRO A 462 13.23 2.03 -2.72
N TRP A 463 12.83 0.82 -2.30
CA TRP A 463 11.77 0.07 -2.98
C TRP A 463 10.40 0.71 -2.74
N GLY A 464 10.10 1.14 -1.50
CA GLY A 464 8.84 1.79 -1.15
C GLY A 464 7.62 0.97 -1.62
N ASP A 465 6.67 1.63 -2.29
CA ASP A 465 5.46 1.00 -2.81
C ASP A 465 5.73 -0.10 -3.87
N LEU A 466 6.93 -0.12 -4.46
CA LEU A 466 7.29 -1.11 -5.47
C LEU A 466 7.38 -2.53 -4.93
N VAL A 467 7.56 -2.71 -3.60
CA VAL A 467 7.49 -4.03 -2.97
C VAL A 467 6.11 -4.65 -3.22
N LYS A 468 5.06 -3.88 -2.96
CA LYS A 468 3.67 -4.31 -3.19
C LYS A 468 3.39 -4.47 -4.68
N ASP A 469 3.92 -3.60 -5.53
CA ASP A 469 3.74 -3.74 -6.98
C ASP A 469 4.39 -5.00 -7.53
N ALA A 470 5.54 -5.42 -7.00
CA ALA A 470 6.18 -6.69 -7.36
C ALA A 470 5.37 -7.90 -6.88
N GLU A 471 4.83 -7.86 -5.66
CA GLU A 471 3.95 -8.92 -5.13
C GLU A 471 2.67 -9.07 -5.96
N ASP A 472 2.00 -7.95 -6.27
CA ASP A 472 0.81 -7.93 -7.11
C ASP A 472 1.13 -8.42 -8.54
N LEU A 473 2.29 -8.04 -9.09
CA LEU A 473 2.73 -8.51 -10.41
C LEU A 473 2.96 -10.02 -10.41
N ALA A 474 3.62 -10.55 -9.38
CA ALA A 474 3.83 -11.98 -9.23
C ALA A 474 2.50 -12.74 -9.15
N LEU A 475 1.51 -12.20 -8.43
CA LEU A 475 0.16 -12.76 -8.37
C LEU A 475 -0.54 -12.73 -9.73
N ASP A 476 -0.46 -11.62 -10.46
CA ASP A 476 -1.06 -11.47 -11.78
C ASP A 476 -0.42 -12.43 -12.81
N ILE A 477 0.91 -12.59 -12.77
CA ILE A 477 1.67 -13.54 -13.62
C ILE A 477 1.21 -14.97 -13.33
N ARG A 478 1.16 -15.37 -12.05
CA ARG A 478 0.69 -16.70 -11.64
C ARG A 478 -0.71 -16.99 -12.16
N ALA A 479 -1.64 -16.07 -11.92
CA ALA A 479 -3.03 -16.22 -12.36
C ALA A 479 -3.16 -16.26 -13.89
N ALA A 480 -2.25 -15.64 -14.64
CA ALA A 480 -2.20 -15.74 -16.10
C ALA A 480 -1.66 -17.10 -16.57
N ILE A 481 -0.60 -17.60 -15.94
CA ILE A 481 -0.03 -18.93 -16.23
C ILE A 481 -1.03 -20.03 -15.89
N GLU A 482 -1.67 -19.98 -14.72
CA GLU A 482 -2.70 -20.95 -14.31
C GLU A 482 -3.85 -21.01 -15.32
N ARG A 483 -4.41 -19.84 -15.70
CA ARG A 483 -5.50 -19.78 -16.70
C ARG A 483 -5.08 -20.27 -18.08
N ARG A 484 -3.83 -20.02 -18.48
CA ARG A 484 -3.29 -20.56 -19.73
C ARG A 484 -3.21 -22.08 -19.66
N ASN A 485 -2.64 -22.63 -18.58
CA ASN A 485 -2.52 -24.07 -18.41
C ASN A 485 -3.90 -24.75 -18.38
N GLU A 486 -4.89 -24.11 -17.74
CA GLU A 486 -6.29 -24.57 -17.77
C GLU A 486 -6.86 -24.57 -19.20
N ALA A 487 -6.58 -23.53 -19.99
CA ALA A 487 -7.02 -23.45 -21.38
C ALA A 487 -6.37 -24.53 -22.27
N GLU A 488 -5.05 -24.75 -22.13
CA GLU A 488 -4.32 -25.81 -22.85
C GLU A 488 -4.82 -27.21 -22.45
N LEU A 489 -5.07 -27.45 -21.15
CA LEU A 489 -5.65 -28.70 -20.68
C LEU A 489 -7.09 -28.90 -21.16
N ALA A 490 -7.89 -27.85 -21.22
CA ALA A 490 -9.24 -27.90 -21.78
C ALA A 490 -9.22 -28.23 -23.27
N GLU A 491 -8.28 -27.64 -24.03
CA GLU A 491 -8.07 -27.97 -25.44
C GLU A 491 -7.71 -29.46 -25.60
N LEU A 492 -6.73 -29.97 -24.86
CA LEU A 492 -6.39 -31.40 -24.89
C LEU A 492 -7.54 -32.32 -24.44
N ALA A 493 -8.37 -31.88 -23.50
CA ALA A 493 -9.49 -32.66 -22.99
C ALA A 493 -10.65 -32.83 -23.98
N PHE A 494 -10.72 -32.00 -25.03
CA PHE A 494 -11.80 -32.01 -26.02
C PHE A 494 -11.44 -32.65 -27.36
N HIS A 495 -10.18 -33.03 -27.57
CA HIS A 495 -9.74 -33.69 -28.79
C HIS A 495 -9.47 -35.20 -28.60
N ASP A 496 -9.64 -35.97 -29.66
CA ASP A 496 -9.28 -37.39 -29.72
C ASP A 496 -7.78 -37.52 -30.06
N PRO A 497 -6.96 -38.18 -29.23
CA PRO A 497 -5.50 -38.19 -29.38
C PRO A 497 -5.01 -38.94 -30.62
N LEU A 498 -5.82 -39.83 -31.20
CA LEU A 498 -5.45 -40.58 -32.41
C LEU A 498 -5.73 -39.78 -33.68
N THR A 499 -6.94 -39.24 -33.81
CA THR A 499 -7.42 -38.61 -35.06
C THR A 499 -7.27 -37.10 -35.09
N GLY A 500 -7.11 -36.45 -33.92
CA GLY A 500 -7.09 -34.98 -33.77
C GLY A 500 -8.47 -34.32 -33.89
N LEU A 501 -9.52 -35.10 -34.16
CA LEU A 501 -10.91 -34.62 -34.20
C LEU A 501 -11.41 -34.25 -32.79
N GLN A 502 -12.56 -33.59 -32.69
CA GLN A 502 -13.23 -33.42 -31.41
C GLN A 502 -13.60 -34.80 -30.83
N ASN A 503 -13.55 -34.97 -29.52
CA ASN A 503 -13.87 -36.23 -28.85
C ASN A 503 -15.31 -36.25 -28.32
N ARG A 504 -15.74 -37.40 -27.80
CA ARG A 504 -17.06 -37.56 -27.19
C ARG A 504 -17.37 -36.53 -26.10
N ARG A 505 -16.38 -36.15 -25.28
CA ARG A 505 -16.58 -35.17 -24.20
C ARG A 505 -16.90 -33.79 -24.75
N PHE A 506 -16.27 -33.38 -25.86
CA PHE A 506 -16.63 -32.13 -26.55
C PHE A 506 -18.11 -32.13 -26.95
N LEU A 507 -18.59 -33.25 -27.52
CA LEU A 507 -20.00 -33.38 -27.93
C LEU A 507 -20.93 -33.27 -26.73
N ASP A 508 -20.65 -34.00 -25.65
CA ASP A 508 -21.47 -34.01 -24.44
C ASP A 508 -21.55 -32.60 -23.82
N ASP A 509 -20.44 -31.85 -23.80
CA ASP A 509 -20.35 -30.52 -23.16
C ASP A 509 -20.86 -29.38 -24.07
N ARG A 510 -20.76 -29.49 -25.41
CA ARG A 510 -21.02 -28.37 -26.35
C ARG A 510 -22.26 -28.53 -27.24
N LEU A 511 -22.80 -29.73 -27.40
CA LEU A 511 -23.97 -29.95 -28.27
C LEU A 511 -25.20 -29.15 -27.80
N GLU A 512 -25.40 -29.00 -26.49
CA GLU A 512 -26.53 -28.22 -25.94
C GLU A 512 -26.40 -26.71 -26.20
N GLU A 513 -25.18 -26.18 -26.30
CA GLU A 513 -24.93 -24.79 -26.68
C GLU A 513 -25.21 -24.60 -28.18
N LEU A 514 -24.68 -25.49 -29.03
CA LEU A 514 -24.89 -25.46 -30.47
C LEU A 514 -26.39 -25.55 -30.85
N LEU A 515 -27.16 -26.38 -30.15
CA LEU A 515 -28.61 -26.50 -30.32
C LEU A 515 -29.38 -25.25 -29.87
N ARG A 516 -28.82 -24.43 -28.97
CA ARG A 516 -29.42 -23.17 -28.50
C ARG A 516 -29.11 -21.98 -29.41
N GLU A 517 -27.91 -21.93 -29.97
CA GLU A 517 -27.41 -20.77 -30.72
C GLU A 517 -27.83 -20.76 -32.19
N THR A 518 -28.24 -21.90 -32.75
CA THR A 518 -28.58 -22.04 -34.17
C THR A 518 -30.07 -21.76 -34.43
N GLU A 519 -30.40 -20.69 -35.15
CA GLU A 519 -31.80 -20.34 -35.50
C GLU A 519 -32.34 -21.12 -36.71
N SER A 520 -31.48 -21.57 -37.65
CA SER A 520 -31.91 -22.15 -38.94
C SER A 520 -31.89 -23.68 -39.02
N GLY A 521 -31.73 -24.36 -37.87
CA GLY A 521 -31.77 -25.82 -37.75
C GLY A 521 -30.39 -26.50 -37.75
N VAL A 522 -30.26 -27.54 -36.91
CA VAL A 522 -29.07 -28.38 -36.75
C VAL A 522 -29.38 -29.77 -37.26
N ALA A 523 -28.48 -30.42 -37.98
CA ALA A 523 -28.59 -31.84 -38.32
C ALA A 523 -27.41 -32.63 -37.78
N MET A 524 -27.68 -33.87 -37.34
CA MET A 524 -26.69 -34.82 -36.89
C MET A 524 -26.57 -35.96 -37.89
N ILE A 525 -25.33 -36.29 -38.24
CA ILE A 525 -24.99 -37.46 -39.06
C ILE A 525 -24.16 -38.40 -38.18
N PHE A 526 -24.71 -39.56 -37.84
CA PHE A 526 -23.99 -40.60 -37.11
C PHE A 526 -23.41 -41.61 -38.11
N VAL A 527 -22.10 -41.80 -38.10
CA VAL A 527 -21.34 -42.64 -39.04
C VAL A 527 -20.64 -43.75 -38.27
N ASP A 528 -20.76 -44.98 -38.74
CA ASP A 528 -20.05 -46.13 -38.17
C ASP A 528 -19.39 -46.93 -39.29
N LEU A 529 -18.14 -47.33 -39.08
CA LEU A 529 -17.35 -48.08 -40.05
C LEU A 529 -17.78 -49.56 -40.11
N ASP A 530 -18.23 -49.98 -41.28
CA ASP A 530 -18.73 -51.33 -41.50
C ASP A 530 -17.61 -52.37 -41.35
N ASP A 531 -17.84 -53.34 -40.45
CA ASP A 531 -16.96 -54.48 -40.20
C ASP A 531 -15.51 -54.08 -39.84
N PHE A 532 -15.29 -52.89 -39.25
CA PHE A 532 -13.97 -52.39 -38.86
C PHE A 532 -13.21 -53.35 -37.93
N LYS A 533 -13.93 -54.08 -37.05
CA LYS A 533 -13.33 -55.12 -36.23
C LYS A 533 -12.60 -56.19 -37.05
N VAL A 534 -13.07 -56.53 -38.24
CA VAL A 534 -12.39 -57.49 -39.14
C VAL A 534 -11.05 -56.94 -39.61
N VAL A 535 -10.94 -55.62 -39.83
CA VAL A 535 -9.67 -54.97 -40.18
C VAL A 535 -8.67 -55.14 -39.03
N ASN A 536 -9.08 -54.86 -37.79
CA ASN A 536 -8.24 -55.04 -36.60
C ASN A 536 -7.83 -56.51 -36.41
N ASP A 537 -8.79 -57.44 -36.49
CA ASP A 537 -8.55 -58.86 -36.27
C ASP A 537 -7.64 -59.48 -37.36
N THR A 538 -7.66 -58.92 -38.58
CA THR A 538 -6.90 -59.44 -39.73
C THR A 538 -5.52 -58.78 -39.87
N HIS A 539 -5.43 -57.48 -39.64
CA HIS A 539 -4.25 -56.67 -39.97
C HIS A 539 -3.59 -56.00 -38.75
N GLY A 540 -4.16 -56.16 -37.55
CA GLY A 540 -3.65 -55.59 -36.32
C GLY A 540 -4.13 -54.16 -36.05
N HIS A 541 -4.00 -53.74 -34.79
CA HIS A 541 -4.49 -52.45 -34.32
C HIS A 541 -3.77 -51.25 -34.94
N GLU A 542 -2.47 -51.34 -35.25
CA GLU A 542 -1.72 -50.25 -35.89
C GLU A 542 -2.28 -49.89 -37.29
N VAL A 543 -2.67 -50.90 -38.06
CA VAL A 543 -3.33 -50.71 -39.37
C VAL A 543 -4.73 -50.14 -39.18
N GLY A 544 -5.47 -50.60 -38.17
CA GLY A 544 -6.77 -50.04 -37.79
C GLY A 544 -6.69 -48.56 -37.42
N ASP A 545 -5.68 -48.18 -36.63
CA ASP A 545 -5.43 -46.79 -36.22
C ASP A 545 -5.12 -45.90 -37.44
N ALA A 546 -4.29 -46.38 -38.38
CA ALA A 546 -4.03 -45.67 -39.63
C ALA A 546 -5.30 -45.50 -40.48
N VAL A 547 -6.19 -46.50 -40.49
CA VAL A 547 -7.52 -46.39 -41.14
C VAL A 547 -8.38 -45.34 -40.45
N LEU A 548 -8.43 -45.30 -39.12
CA LEU A 548 -9.20 -44.30 -38.37
C LEU A 548 -8.70 -42.87 -38.62
N VAL A 549 -7.38 -42.66 -38.67
CA VAL A 549 -6.78 -41.37 -39.02
C VAL A 549 -7.15 -40.94 -40.46
N ALA A 550 -7.10 -41.87 -41.41
CA ALA A 550 -7.47 -41.60 -42.79
C ALA A 550 -8.97 -41.28 -42.94
N VAL A 551 -9.83 -42.03 -42.24
CA VAL A 551 -11.28 -41.78 -42.16
C VAL A 551 -11.54 -40.39 -41.58
N GLY A 552 -10.93 -40.05 -40.44
CA GLY A 552 -11.10 -38.74 -39.82
C GLY A 552 -10.75 -37.60 -40.77
N LYS A 553 -9.59 -37.69 -41.46
CA LYS A 553 -9.20 -36.71 -42.49
C LYS A 553 -10.22 -36.61 -43.63
N ARG A 554 -10.72 -37.73 -44.14
CA ARG A 554 -11.69 -37.75 -45.24
C ARG A 554 -13.04 -37.14 -44.83
N LEU A 555 -13.49 -37.42 -43.61
CA LEU A 555 -14.68 -36.80 -43.04
C LEU A 555 -14.51 -35.28 -42.93
N THR A 556 -13.37 -34.80 -42.41
CA THR A 556 -13.07 -33.36 -42.35
C THR A 556 -13.07 -32.69 -43.73
N HIS A 557 -12.47 -33.32 -44.75
CA HIS A 557 -12.48 -32.77 -46.12
C HIS A 557 -13.85 -32.82 -46.79
N SER A 558 -14.73 -33.71 -46.33
CA SER A 558 -16.09 -33.85 -46.85
C SER A 558 -17.10 -32.95 -46.13
N ALA A 559 -16.71 -32.34 -45.02
CA ALA A 559 -17.50 -31.40 -44.23
C ALA A 559 -17.25 -29.95 -44.66
N ARG A 560 -18.14 -29.03 -44.27
CA ARG A 560 -17.94 -27.58 -44.45
C ARG A 560 -17.17 -26.97 -43.29
N ALA A 561 -16.74 -25.73 -43.42
CA ALA A 561 -15.94 -25.05 -42.40
C ALA A 561 -16.70 -24.87 -41.07
N GLU A 562 -18.02 -24.74 -41.13
CA GLU A 562 -18.93 -24.61 -40.00
C GLU A 562 -19.39 -25.94 -39.38
N ASP A 563 -19.12 -27.07 -40.06
CA ASP A 563 -19.52 -28.40 -39.59
C ASP A 563 -18.51 -28.93 -38.56
N VAL A 564 -19.00 -29.54 -37.48
CA VAL A 564 -18.14 -30.12 -36.44
C VAL A 564 -18.04 -31.62 -36.62
N ILE A 565 -16.82 -32.17 -36.64
CA ILE A 565 -16.58 -33.62 -36.70
C ILE A 565 -16.08 -34.11 -35.35
N VAL A 566 -16.78 -35.08 -34.79
CA VAL A 566 -16.48 -35.73 -33.51
C VAL A 566 -16.16 -37.20 -33.75
N ARG A 567 -15.09 -37.71 -33.14
CA ARG A 567 -14.91 -39.16 -32.94
C ARG A 567 -15.64 -39.56 -31.65
N PHE A 568 -16.79 -40.21 -31.81
CA PHE A 568 -17.69 -40.52 -30.71
C PHE A 568 -17.31 -41.83 -29.99
N GLY A 569 -16.82 -42.80 -30.74
CA GLY A 569 -16.46 -44.13 -30.26
C GLY A 569 -15.23 -44.70 -30.97
N GLY A 570 -15.03 -46.01 -30.85
CA GLY A 570 -13.86 -46.69 -31.44
C GLY A 570 -13.79 -46.47 -32.97
N ASP A 571 -14.89 -46.76 -33.64
CA ASP A 571 -15.10 -46.70 -35.09
C ASP A 571 -16.35 -45.85 -35.48
N GLU A 572 -16.85 -45.08 -34.52
CA GLU A 572 -18.03 -44.22 -34.65
C GLU A 572 -17.63 -42.75 -34.72
N PHE A 573 -18.20 -42.03 -35.68
CA PHE A 573 -17.98 -40.61 -35.93
C PHE A 573 -19.31 -39.89 -36.03
N ILE A 574 -19.35 -38.64 -35.57
CA ILE A 574 -20.54 -37.78 -35.64
C ILE A 574 -20.16 -36.51 -36.39
N LEU A 575 -20.98 -36.11 -37.34
CA LEU A 575 -20.91 -34.79 -37.96
C LEU A 575 -22.12 -33.98 -37.51
N ILE A 576 -21.86 -32.78 -36.99
CA ILE A 576 -22.88 -31.80 -36.64
C ILE A 576 -22.87 -30.73 -37.72
N CYS A 577 -23.96 -30.65 -38.46
CA CYS A 577 -24.14 -29.68 -39.53
C CYS A 577 -25.05 -28.56 -39.07
N GLN A 578 -24.56 -27.32 -39.14
CA GLN A 578 -25.30 -26.12 -38.78
C GLN A 578 -25.92 -25.49 -40.04
N ASP A 579 -27.05 -24.80 -39.86
CA ASP A 579 -27.79 -24.08 -40.89
C ASP A 579 -28.08 -24.93 -42.15
N VAL A 580 -28.58 -26.15 -41.95
CA VAL A 580 -28.89 -27.10 -43.02
C VAL A 580 -30.31 -27.64 -42.94
N SER A 581 -30.88 -27.93 -44.10
CA SER A 581 -32.03 -28.83 -44.16
C SER A 581 -31.60 -30.29 -43.99
N GLU A 582 -32.55 -31.16 -43.63
CA GLU A 582 -32.31 -32.61 -43.59
C GLU A 582 -31.83 -33.16 -44.95
N ALA A 583 -32.28 -32.57 -46.07
CA ALA A 583 -31.84 -32.96 -47.40
C ALA A 583 -30.38 -32.59 -47.68
N ASP A 584 -29.93 -31.44 -47.19
CA ASP A 584 -28.52 -31.01 -47.29
C ASP A 584 -27.63 -31.91 -46.43
N ALA A 585 -28.05 -32.20 -45.19
CA ALA A 585 -27.35 -33.13 -44.31
C ALA A 585 -27.25 -34.54 -44.92
N HIS A 586 -28.31 -34.99 -45.59
CA HIS A 586 -28.29 -36.26 -46.32
C HIS A 586 -27.27 -36.26 -47.47
N THR A 587 -27.19 -35.16 -48.21
CA THR A 587 -26.20 -34.98 -49.30
C THR A 587 -24.77 -34.97 -48.75
N ILE A 588 -24.55 -34.33 -47.60
CA ILE A 588 -23.24 -34.31 -46.91
C ILE A 588 -22.87 -35.73 -46.46
N ALA A 589 -23.82 -36.49 -45.90
CA ALA A 589 -23.61 -37.87 -45.49
C ALA A 589 -23.26 -38.79 -46.68
N GLU A 590 -23.95 -38.67 -47.81
CA GLU A 590 -23.65 -39.45 -49.02
C GLU A 590 -22.25 -39.13 -49.57
N ARG A 591 -21.88 -37.83 -49.60
CA ARG A 591 -20.55 -37.39 -49.99
C ARG A 591 -19.47 -37.95 -49.08
N ALA A 592 -19.69 -37.88 -47.76
CA ALA A 592 -18.77 -38.41 -46.77
C ALA A 592 -18.59 -39.93 -46.96
N LEU A 593 -19.68 -40.69 -47.09
CA LEU A 593 -19.61 -42.15 -47.31
C LEU A 593 -18.89 -42.50 -48.60
N LEU A 594 -19.13 -41.77 -49.69
CA LEU A 594 -18.43 -41.97 -50.95
C LEU A 594 -16.92 -41.78 -50.80
N ALA A 595 -16.50 -40.71 -50.12
CA ALA A 595 -15.08 -40.44 -49.84
C ALA A 595 -14.43 -41.57 -49.01
N LEU A 596 -15.18 -42.20 -48.10
CA LEU A 596 -14.66 -43.31 -47.30
C LEU A 596 -14.40 -44.59 -48.12
N THR A 597 -15.05 -44.77 -49.28
CA THR A 597 -14.86 -45.97 -50.14
C THR A 597 -13.49 -46.02 -50.82
N GLU A 598 -12.76 -44.91 -50.87
CA GLU A 598 -11.40 -44.89 -51.42
C GLU A 598 -10.48 -45.81 -50.61
N PRO A 599 -9.64 -46.65 -51.22
CA PRO A 599 -8.72 -47.50 -50.47
C PRO A 599 -7.79 -46.69 -49.56
N VAL A 600 -7.62 -47.11 -48.31
CA VAL A 600 -6.59 -46.58 -47.41
C VAL A 600 -5.33 -47.40 -47.62
N VAL A 601 -4.25 -46.73 -48.03
CA VAL A 601 -2.94 -47.37 -48.22
C VAL A 601 -2.14 -47.24 -46.93
N VAL A 602 -1.78 -48.36 -46.33
CA VAL A 602 -0.93 -48.46 -45.14
C VAL A 602 0.22 -49.38 -45.49
N GLU A 603 1.41 -48.81 -45.68
CA GLU A 603 2.58 -49.53 -46.22
C GLU A 603 2.25 -50.22 -47.57
N ASP A 604 2.36 -51.56 -47.64
CA ASP A 604 2.04 -52.37 -48.83
C ASP A 604 0.58 -52.87 -48.86
N LEU A 605 -0.24 -52.53 -47.85
CA LEU A 605 -1.63 -52.96 -47.73
C LEU A 605 -2.59 -51.90 -48.28
N SER A 606 -3.60 -52.34 -49.03
CA SER A 606 -4.70 -51.52 -49.53
C SER A 606 -6.01 -51.96 -48.87
N ILE A 607 -6.42 -51.25 -47.81
CA ILE A 607 -7.63 -51.56 -47.05
C ILE A 607 -8.83 -50.81 -47.65
N ARG A 608 -9.91 -51.53 -47.94
CA ARG A 608 -11.19 -50.93 -48.32
C ARG A 608 -12.17 -51.09 -47.18
N ILE A 609 -12.78 -49.98 -46.77
CA ILE A 609 -13.81 -49.95 -45.75
C ILE A 609 -15.01 -49.17 -46.27
N THR A 610 -16.20 -49.59 -45.84
CA THR A 610 -17.43 -48.82 -46.07
C THR A 610 -17.92 -48.29 -44.74
N ALA A 611 -18.87 -47.36 -44.76
CA ALA A 611 -19.52 -46.88 -43.56
C ALA A 611 -21.02 -46.85 -43.76
N SER A 612 -21.75 -47.00 -42.67
CA SER A 612 -23.18 -46.81 -42.60
C SER A 612 -23.47 -45.50 -41.86
N ALA A 613 -24.39 -44.69 -42.36
CA ALA A 613 -24.74 -43.40 -41.75
C ALA A 613 -26.23 -43.24 -41.47
N GLY A 614 -26.55 -42.61 -40.35
CA GLY A 614 -27.87 -42.15 -39.96
C GLY A 614 -27.94 -40.64 -39.94
N VAL A 615 -28.95 -40.05 -40.57
CA VAL A 615 -29.10 -38.59 -40.67
C VAL A 615 -30.40 -38.17 -40.01
N VAL A 616 -30.33 -37.24 -39.07
CA VAL A 616 -31.50 -36.67 -38.39
C VAL A 616 -31.35 -35.16 -38.28
N ALA A 617 -32.37 -34.43 -38.73
CA ALA A 617 -32.50 -33.01 -38.43
C ALA A 617 -33.15 -32.81 -37.05
N ALA A 618 -32.62 -31.87 -36.27
CA ALA A 618 -33.16 -31.47 -34.98
C ALA A 618 -34.59 -30.96 -35.14
N ALA A 619 -35.50 -31.42 -34.27
CA ALA A 619 -36.85 -30.86 -34.15
C ALA A 619 -36.81 -29.46 -33.49
N GLU A 620 -37.96 -28.85 -33.21
CA GLU A 620 -37.99 -27.63 -32.37
C GLU A 620 -37.57 -27.98 -30.93
N ARG A 621 -36.27 -27.82 -30.64
CA ARG A 621 -35.59 -28.02 -29.33
C ARG A 621 -35.46 -29.49 -28.84
N PRO A 622 -34.82 -30.41 -29.57
CA PRO A 622 -34.48 -31.72 -29.03
C PRO A 622 -33.43 -31.59 -27.93
N THR A 623 -33.44 -32.53 -27.00
CA THR A 623 -32.28 -32.77 -26.13
C THR A 623 -31.15 -33.42 -26.93
N SER A 624 -29.91 -33.27 -26.44
CA SER A 624 -28.72 -33.93 -27.00
C SER A 624 -28.92 -35.45 -27.13
N SER A 625 -29.49 -36.10 -26.10
CA SER A 625 -29.77 -37.54 -26.08
C SER A 625 -30.78 -37.96 -27.16
N GLU A 626 -31.87 -37.21 -27.33
CA GLU A 626 -32.91 -37.54 -28.32
C GLU A 626 -32.37 -37.48 -29.75
N LEU A 627 -31.55 -36.47 -30.05
CA LEU A 627 -30.95 -36.31 -31.38
C LEU A 627 -29.94 -37.44 -31.66
N LEU A 628 -29.12 -37.78 -30.66
CA LEU A 628 -28.15 -38.86 -30.74
C LEU A 628 -28.80 -40.23 -30.92
N GLU A 629 -29.81 -40.55 -30.11
CA GLU A 629 -30.56 -41.82 -30.19
C GLU A 629 -31.27 -41.97 -31.54
N ALA A 630 -31.85 -40.88 -32.06
CA ALA A 630 -32.51 -40.90 -33.36
C ALA A 630 -31.50 -41.15 -34.50
N ALA A 631 -30.33 -40.49 -34.46
CA ALA A 631 -29.29 -40.64 -35.46
C ALA A 631 -28.65 -42.04 -35.43
N ASP A 632 -28.38 -42.58 -34.23
CA ASP A 632 -27.92 -43.96 -34.05
C ASP A 632 -28.95 -44.98 -34.57
N ALA A 633 -30.23 -44.80 -34.22
CA ALA A 633 -31.30 -45.67 -34.73
C ALA A 633 -31.42 -45.63 -36.27
N ALA A 634 -31.20 -44.48 -36.89
CA ALA A 634 -31.13 -44.33 -38.34
C ALA A 634 -29.90 -45.05 -38.92
N MET A 635 -28.72 -44.89 -38.32
CA MET A 635 -27.51 -45.59 -38.75
C MET A 635 -27.68 -47.12 -38.66
N TYR A 636 -28.31 -47.60 -37.60
CA TYR A 636 -28.61 -49.03 -37.46
C TYR A 636 -29.58 -49.55 -38.52
N ARG A 637 -30.55 -48.74 -38.96
CA ARG A 637 -31.40 -49.06 -40.13
C ARG A 637 -30.56 -49.19 -41.39
N ALA A 638 -29.59 -48.31 -41.62
CA ALA A 638 -28.67 -48.39 -42.75
C ALA A 638 -27.88 -49.72 -42.75
N LYS A 639 -27.32 -50.11 -41.58
CA LYS A 639 -26.62 -51.38 -41.42
C LYS A 639 -27.49 -52.58 -41.77
N ARG A 640 -28.72 -52.65 -41.25
CA ARG A 640 -29.66 -53.77 -41.50
C ARG A 640 -30.14 -53.83 -42.94
N ALA A 641 -30.22 -52.70 -43.63
CA ALA A 641 -30.62 -52.62 -45.02
C ALA A 641 -29.51 -53.03 -46.01
N GLY A 642 -28.34 -53.45 -45.52
CA GLY A 642 -27.25 -53.99 -46.33
C GLY A 642 -25.95 -53.17 -46.29
N ARG A 643 -25.77 -52.33 -45.26
CA ARG A 643 -24.56 -51.50 -45.03
C ARG A 643 -24.22 -50.53 -46.18
N GLY A 644 -23.14 -49.74 -46.01
CA GLY A 644 -22.58 -48.88 -47.05
C GLY A 644 -23.53 -47.80 -47.58
N ARG A 645 -24.44 -47.29 -46.74
CA ARG A 645 -25.51 -46.38 -47.17
C ARG A 645 -25.92 -45.41 -46.07
N VAL A 646 -26.66 -44.38 -46.48
CA VAL A 646 -27.31 -43.43 -45.58
C VAL A 646 -28.75 -43.85 -45.33
N SER A 647 -29.22 -43.73 -44.10
CA SER A 647 -30.63 -43.88 -43.72
C SER A 647 -31.10 -42.69 -42.88
N ARG A 648 -32.41 -42.54 -42.78
CA ARG A 648 -33.10 -41.50 -42.03
C ARG A 648 -33.88 -42.14 -40.91
#